data_AF-A0A9E3RU77-F1
#
_entry.id   AF-A0A9E3RU77-F1
#
_cell.length_a   1.000
_cell.length_b   1.000
_cell.length_c   1.000
_cell.angle_alpha   90.00
_cell.angle_beta   90.00
_cell.angle_gamma   90.00
#
_symmetry.space_group_name_H-M   'P 1'
#
loop_
_entity.id
_entity.type
_entity.pdbx_description
1 polymer ?
#
loop_
_entity_poly.entity_id
_entity_poly.type
_entity_poly.pdbx_seq_one_letter_code
_entity_poly.pdbx_strand_id
1 'polypeptide(L)'
;MIGILEKTVTPAMNAARKILLFIVVVLMPATILGQTDDVFVHFDGKSIHVRWRGERSISDPKYIVYRTTGRFGNKASIATTTRTSLVSDITKIAGTKTDAYLGMFRTNGKDITATDYERVFTNKTSLNLFNALSATTPEFARVLGEAITDSTFTKGEQYRYTIVVLEGSNEKIIGTSRIVSTDKPEVVPVPTDCNISSGDASCTITWQGNNEYEQQGVAVSNNIYRSEQPLGPFIRINALPLVPFRFTGNEQQRTFSDEYLQNGTTYFYYVTNINVAGVESKPSITLQATPGSIVGAPVQLTLQQIGNAVLVEWTLPRADAYVRYYEVRRTDFKKVTTTETVPAGNGKKTSWIDNTVTSGAYTYSVRAVSNDTTSGYSAEETITLKDNIPPAQPQKLTYKTDKNKVILSWIPNKEQDIAGYIITRLSDKEFSIPFQLTASPIKATIFTDSLPPDAPYTVAYQIYAEDISYNRSLPSEKLFVRLPDKTPPTVPVITSFQQSKNSATINWTKSTEPDLKEFVVYRRTKNDTKAIYKTTTTTFTDKELSAGEYWYSVTATDSTGNESTHSGERSATILSSIIAPPEQGNATEKNGNIILSWKPTPSTDVSGYSVWIEYNGKQVSIKETKKTVTQHTDKLSDTTKEQTYYIRAFTSTGVESIPLTIRYTPKR
;
A
#
# COMPACT_ATOMS: atom_id res chain seq x y z
N MET A 1 14.26 21.23 -36.55
CA MET A 1 14.59 22.68 -36.40
C MET A 1 13.70 23.37 -35.35
N ILE A 2 13.32 22.66 -34.26
CA ILE A 2 12.42 23.19 -33.21
C ILE A 2 13.17 23.37 -31.86
N GLY A 3 14.34 22.77 -31.67
CA GLY A 3 15.01 22.70 -30.36
C GLY A 3 16.06 23.77 -30.00
N ILE A 4 16.17 24.89 -30.72
CA ILE A 4 17.25 25.90 -30.45
C ILE A 4 16.70 27.30 -30.10
N LEU A 5 15.37 27.53 -30.11
CA LEU A 5 14.79 28.86 -29.83
C LEU A 5 14.10 28.99 -28.45
N GLU A 6 14.26 28.03 -27.54
CA GLU A 6 13.48 27.99 -26.28
C GLU A 6 14.10 28.67 -25.06
N LYS A 7 15.36 29.15 -25.10
CA LYS A 7 16.04 29.65 -23.89
C LYS A 7 16.56 31.06 -24.03
N THR A 8 15.65 32.04 -24.00
CA THR A 8 15.82 33.42 -23.43
C THR A 8 14.66 34.28 -23.92
N VAL A 9 13.78 34.75 -23.03
CA VAL A 9 12.60 35.56 -23.43
C VAL A 9 12.49 36.83 -22.60
N THR A 10 12.41 37.97 -23.29
CA THR A 10 11.98 39.29 -22.77
C THR A 10 10.72 39.77 -23.52
N PRO A 11 9.96 40.75 -22.96
CA PRO A 11 8.62 41.12 -23.44
C PRO A 11 8.52 41.62 -24.88
N ALA A 12 9.62 42.05 -25.51
CA ALA A 12 9.64 42.53 -26.90
C ALA A 12 9.36 41.42 -27.95
N MET A 13 9.45 40.14 -27.57
CA MET A 13 9.23 39.00 -28.49
C MET A 13 7.75 38.66 -28.75
N ASN A 14 6.77 39.32 -28.11
CA ASN A 14 5.36 39.10 -28.43
C ASN A 14 4.99 39.51 -29.87
N ALA A 15 5.73 40.44 -30.49
CA ALA A 15 5.55 40.78 -31.90
C ALA A 15 6.14 39.72 -32.85
N ALA A 16 7.27 39.09 -32.49
CA ALA A 16 7.88 38.01 -33.26
C ALA A 16 7.11 36.68 -33.12
N ARG A 17 6.47 36.43 -31.96
CA ARG A 17 5.55 35.31 -31.75
C ARG A 17 4.33 35.37 -32.68
N LYS A 18 3.83 36.57 -33.00
CA LYS A 18 2.74 36.78 -33.99
C LYS A 18 3.14 36.44 -35.42
N ILE A 19 4.44 36.37 -35.73
CA ILE A 19 4.94 36.00 -37.06
C ILE A 19 5.26 34.49 -37.13
N LEU A 20 5.59 33.85 -36.00
CA LEU A 20 6.11 32.46 -36.00
C LEU A 20 5.13 31.38 -35.52
N LEU A 21 4.09 31.70 -34.74
CA LEU A 21 3.18 30.68 -34.18
C LEU A 21 2.06 30.24 -35.15
N PHE A 22 2.01 30.80 -36.36
CA PHE A 22 1.05 30.44 -37.40
C PHE A 22 1.72 29.82 -38.63
N ILE A 23 2.64 28.87 -38.40
CA ILE A 23 3.00 27.88 -39.43
C ILE A 23 2.14 26.63 -39.17
N VAL A 24 0.85 26.75 -39.47
CA VAL A 24 0.10 25.58 -39.93
C VAL A 24 0.69 25.24 -41.30
N VAL A 25 1.52 24.21 -41.33
CA VAL A 25 1.90 23.39 -42.49
C VAL A 25 1.79 24.12 -43.85
N VAL A 26 2.84 24.85 -44.23
CA VAL A 26 3.03 25.23 -45.64
C VAL A 26 3.60 24.01 -46.38
N LEU A 27 2.74 23.04 -46.69
CA LEU A 27 2.99 22.01 -47.70
C LEU A 27 2.12 22.32 -48.91
N MET A 28 2.62 23.17 -49.82
CA MET A 28 1.99 23.41 -51.12
C MET A 28 2.60 22.49 -52.20
N PRO A 29 1.79 21.81 -53.01
CA PRO A 29 2.14 21.48 -54.39
C PRO A 29 1.93 22.71 -55.29
N ALA A 30 2.78 22.81 -56.31
CA ALA A 30 2.70 23.79 -57.38
C ALA A 30 1.55 23.45 -58.34
N THR A 31 0.31 23.81 -57.99
CA THR A 31 -0.85 23.73 -58.90
C THR A 31 -1.87 24.84 -58.62
N ILE A 32 -1.39 26.02 -58.24
CA ILE A 32 -2.12 27.25 -58.51
C ILE A 32 -1.94 27.50 -60.02
N LEU A 33 -3.03 27.35 -60.78
CA LEU A 33 -3.26 27.81 -62.17
C LEU A 33 -2.84 26.85 -63.31
N GLY A 34 -3.81 26.07 -63.81
CA GLY A 34 -3.79 25.57 -65.18
C GLY A 34 -4.30 26.64 -66.15
N GLN A 35 -3.37 27.38 -66.78
CA GLN A 35 -3.49 28.30 -67.94
C GLN A 35 -4.42 29.55 -67.83
N THR A 36 -4.20 30.72 -68.46
CA THR A 36 -3.25 31.19 -69.51
C THR A 36 -2.73 32.64 -69.30
N ASP A 37 -3.28 33.43 -68.38
CA ASP A 37 -2.86 34.83 -68.19
C ASP A 37 -1.99 34.96 -66.93
N ASP A 38 -0.67 34.87 -67.08
CA ASP A 38 0.31 35.14 -66.02
C ASP A 38 0.43 36.64 -65.69
N VAL A 39 -0.48 37.49 -66.19
CA VAL A 39 -0.44 38.96 -66.08
C VAL A 39 -1.78 39.50 -65.57
N PHE A 40 -1.75 40.05 -64.36
CA PHE A 40 -2.88 40.62 -63.68
C PHE A 40 -2.90 42.14 -63.80
N VAL A 41 -4.08 42.71 -63.97
CA VAL A 41 -4.29 44.15 -64.10
C VAL A 41 -5.41 44.65 -63.20
N HIS A 42 -5.25 45.85 -62.66
CA HIS A 42 -6.28 46.52 -61.88
C HIS A 42 -6.21 48.04 -62.08
N PHE A 43 -7.34 48.66 -62.36
CA PHE A 43 -7.47 50.11 -62.46
C PHE A 43 -8.13 50.69 -61.21
N ASP A 44 -7.40 51.53 -60.47
CA ASP A 44 -7.86 52.14 -59.21
C ASP A 44 -8.49 53.53 -59.40
N GLY A 45 -8.59 54.01 -60.63
CA GLY A 45 -9.06 55.37 -60.97
C GLY A 45 -7.94 56.37 -61.27
N LYS A 46 -6.72 56.11 -60.80
CA LYS A 46 -5.55 56.99 -60.96
C LYS A 46 -4.41 56.34 -61.74
N SER A 47 -4.29 55.02 -61.65
CA SER A 47 -3.24 54.23 -62.28
C SER A 47 -3.73 52.83 -62.61
N ILE A 48 -3.09 52.19 -63.59
CA ILE A 48 -3.27 50.77 -63.88
C ILE A 48 -2.10 50.02 -63.23
N HIS A 49 -2.40 49.17 -62.26
CA HIS A 49 -1.42 48.29 -61.63
C HIS A 49 -1.32 47.02 -62.45
N VAL A 50 -0.12 46.70 -62.92
CA VAL A 50 0.17 45.52 -63.74
C VAL A 50 1.14 44.65 -62.97
N ARG A 51 0.79 43.38 -62.78
CA ARG A 51 1.63 42.40 -62.09
C ARG A 51 1.71 41.13 -62.90
N TRP A 52 2.80 40.40 -62.78
CA TRP A 52 2.91 39.11 -63.44
C TRP A 52 3.72 38.13 -62.63
N ARG A 53 3.62 36.86 -63.00
CA ARG A 53 4.50 35.84 -62.44
C ARG A 53 5.82 35.82 -63.21
N GLY A 54 6.88 36.24 -62.55
CA GLY A 54 8.22 36.15 -63.12
C GLY A 54 8.80 34.74 -63.10
N GLU A 55 9.70 34.44 -64.04
CA GLU A 55 10.49 33.21 -64.05
C GLU A 55 11.43 33.15 -62.84
N ARG A 56 11.33 32.09 -62.04
CA ARG A 56 12.13 31.88 -60.82
C ARG A 56 13.50 31.31 -61.18
N SER A 57 14.26 32.07 -61.98
CA SER A 57 15.57 31.71 -62.52
C SER A 57 16.71 32.42 -61.77
N ILE A 58 17.91 31.84 -61.88
CA ILE A 58 19.19 32.35 -61.35
C ILE A 58 19.79 33.41 -62.31
N SER A 59 19.37 33.45 -63.58
CA SER A 59 19.90 34.31 -64.65
C SER A 59 19.58 35.80 -64.54
N ASP A 60 18.95 36.25 -63.45
CA ASP A 60 18.37 37.59 -63.25
C ASP A 60 17.51 38.08 -64.45
N PRO A 61 16.26 37.61 -64.55
CA PRO A 61 15.42 37.89 -65.70
C PRO A 61 15.05 39.39 -65.76
N LYS A 62 15.25 39.98 -66.94
CA LYS A 62 14.78 41.34 -67.26
C LYS A 62 13.42 41.25 -67.96
N TYR A 63 12.45 42.04 -67.52
CA TYR A 63 11.11 42.06 -68.10
C TYR A 63 10.85 43.35 -68.86
N ILE A 64 10.29 43.23 -70.07
CA ILE A 64 9.75 44.36 -70.84
C ILE A 64 8.23 44.30 -70.78
N VAL A 65 7.63 45.43 -70.39
CA VAL A 65 6.18 45.59 -70.35
C VAL A 65 5.72 46.35 -71.58
N TYR A 66 4.91 45.69 -72.40
CA TYR A 66 4.24 46.29 -73.53
C TYR A 66 2.79 46.61 -73.21
N ARG A 67 2.31 47.75 -73.67
CA ARG A 67 0.91 48.17 -73.62
C ARG A 67 0.35 48.29 -75.03
N THR A 68 -0.82 47.71 -75.25
CA THR A 68 -1.60 47.80 -76.50
C THR A 68 -2.92 48.51 -76.21
N THR A 69 -3.26 49.51 -77.02
CA THR A 69 -4.55 50.24 -76.93
C THR A 69 -5.62 49.48 -77.72
N GLY A 70 -6.75 49.16 -77.09
CA GLY A 70 -7.84 48.37 -77.70
C GLY A 70 -7.42 46.95 -78.10
N ARG A 71 -8.22 46.30 -78.97
CA ARG A 71 -8.00 44.91 -79.43
C ARG A 71 -6.94 44.79 -80.55
N PHE A 72 -6.73 45.87 -81.32
CA PHE A 72 -5.86 45.88 -82.51
C PHE A 72 -4.94 47.12 -82.60
N GLY A 73 -4.83 47.94 -81.55
CA GLY A 73 -4.05 49.18 -81.63
C GLY A 73 -2.54 48.96 -81.51
N ASN A 74 -1.81 50.08 -81.52
CA ASN A 74 -0.34 50.07 -81.49
C ASN A 74 0.18 49.52 -80.16
N LYS A 75 1.14 48.58 -80.25
CA LYS A 75 1.88 48.02 -79.12
C LYS A 75 3.11 48.90 -78.84
N ALA A 76 3.23 49.43 -77.63
CA ALA A 76 4.37 50.26 -77.19
C ALA A 76 5.01 49.67 -75.94
N SER A 77 6.34 49.67 -75.85
CA SER A 77 7.03 49.37 -74.59
C SER A 77 6.88 50.57 -73.65
N ILE A 78 6.45 50.32 -72.42
CA ILE A 78 6.19 51.38 -71.42
C ILE A 78 7.09 51.29 -70.20
N ALA A 79 7.67 50.12 -69.94
CA ALA A 79 8.58 49.91 -68.83
C ALA A 79 9.52 48.75 -69.10
N THR A 80 10.67 48.78 -68.45
CA THR A 80 11.57 47.63 -68.32
C THR A 80 11.94 47.48 -66.86
N THR A 81 11.75 46.28 -66.29
CA THR A 81 11.99 45.99 -64.88
C THR A 81 12.98 44.83 -64.72
N THR A 82 13.66 44.81 -63.58
CA THR A 82 14.56 43.73 -63.17
C THR A 82 14.42 43.53 -61.67
N ARG A 83 14.92 42.41 -61.14
CA ARG A 83 14.91 42.17 -59.69
C ARG A 83 15.82 43.15 -58.97
N THR A 84 15.38 43.57 -57.80
CA THR A 84 16.18 44.43 -56.94
C THR A 84 17.06 43.58 -56.04
N SER A 85 18.36 43.90 -56.00
CA SER A 85 19.33 43.21 -55.15
C SER A 85 19.89 44.09 -54.03
N LEU A 86 19.81 45.42 -54.19
CA LEU A 86 20.34 46.37 -53.21
C LEU A 86 19.34 46.63 -52.08
N VAL A 87 19.82 46.59 -50.84
CA VAL A 87 19.04 46.89 -49.64
C VAL A 87 18.41 48.28 -49.72
N SER A 88 19.14 49.26 -50.25
CA SER A 88 18.66 50.63 -50.40
C SER A 88 17.43 50.74 -51.31
N ASP A 89 17.39 49.98 -52.40
CA ASP A 89 16.28 49.98 -53.34
C ASP A 89 15.10 49.14 -52.82
N ILE A 90 15.37 48.02 -52.15
CA ILE A 90 14.34 47.27 -51.42
C ILE A 90 13.72 48.16 -50.34
N THR A 91 14.51 48.98 -49.65
CA THR A 91 14.02 49.90 -48.63
C THR A 91 13.08 50.95 -49.21
N LYS A 92 13.40 51.51 -50.39
CA LYS A 92 12.51 52.45 -51.08
C LYS A 92 11.17 51.81 -51.46
N ILE A 93 11.16 50.52 -51.81
CA ILE A 93 9.96 49.80 -52.22
C ILE A 93 9.14 49.33 -51.00
N ALA A 94 9.80 48.75 -50.00
CA ALA A 94 9.18 47.98 -48.92
C ALA A 94 9.04 48.76 -47.60
N GLY A 95 9.78 49.86 -47.43
CA GLY A 95 9.76 50.67 -46.21
C GLY A 95 10.05 49.83 -44.95
N THR A 96 9.13 49.82 -44.01
CA THR A 96 9.25 49.06 -42.75
C THR A 96 9.24 47.54 -42.93
N LYS A 97 8.86 47.02 -44.11
CA LYS A 97 8.87 45.58 -44.43
C LYS A 97 10.23 45.07 -44.92
N THR A 98 11.23 45.95 -45.05
CA THR A 98 12.55 45.63 -45.63
C THR A 98 13.21 44.44 -44.95
N ASP A 99 13.33 44.46 -43.62
CA ASP A 99 14.00 43.38 -42.88
C ASP A 99 13.28 42.04 -43.02
N ALA A 100 11.95 42.06 -43.11
CA ALA A 100 11.16 40.86 -43.35
C ALA A 100 11.47 40.27 -44.74
N TYR A 101 11.54 41.11 -45.77
CA TYR A 101 11.87 40.66 -47.13
C TYR A 101 13.31 40.15 -47.23
N LEU A 102 14.30 40.87 -46.67
CA LEU A 102 15.70 40.40 -46.62
C LEU A 102 15.86 39.11 -45.80
N GLY A 103 15.09 38.97 -44.72
CA GLY A 103 15.03 37.75 -43.92
C GLY A 103 14.54 36.53 -44.70
N MET A 104 13.60 36.70 -45.64
CA MET A 104 13.16 35.62 -46.54
C MET A 104 14.28 35.14 -47.46
N PHE A 105 15.13 36.06 -47.90
CA PHE A 105 16.37 35.74 -48.61
C PHE A 105 17.50 35.33 -47.67
N ARG A 106 17.29 35.26 -46.34
CA ARG A 106 18.31 34.92 -45.32
C ARG A 106 19.61 35.74 -45.44
N THR A 107 19.53 36.97 -45.91
CA THR A 107 20.72 37.84 -46.09
C THR A 107 21.08 38.61 -44.83
N ASN A 108 20.24 38.57 -43.79
CA ASN A 108 20.43 39.27 -42.52
C ASN A 108 20.73 40.77 -42.71
N GLY A 109 19.93 41.45 -43.53
CA GLY A 109 20.05 42.90 -43.75
C GLY A 109 21.10 43.30 -44.80
N LYS A 110 21.69 42.34 -45.53
CA LYS A 110 22.66 42.58 -46.61
C LYS A 110 22.01 42.52 -47.98
N ASP A 111 22.71 43.07 -48.97
CA ASP A 111 22.35 42.97 -50.39
C ASP A 111 22.19 41.50 -50.81
N ILE A 112 21.22 41.25 -51.68
CA ILE A 112 20.89 39.91 -52.17
C ILE A 112 21.87 39.51 -53.27
N THR A 113 22.49 38.34 -53.13
CA THR A 113 23.42 37.81 -54.13
C THR A 113 22.73 36.81 -55.06
N ALA A 114 23.37 36.50 -56.20
CA ALA A 114 22.89 35.43 -57.10
C ALA A 114 22.76 34.08 -56.37
N THR A 115 23.69 33.77 -55.46
CA THR A 115 23.66 32.55 -54.64
C THR A 115 22.48 32.52 -53.66
N ASP A 116 22.04 33.68 -53.16
CA ASP A 116 20.84 33.76 -52.32
C ASP A 116 19.58 33.46 -53.12
N TYR A 117 19.47 34.02 -54.33
CA TYR A 117 18.38 33.71 -55.27
C TYR A 117 18.34 32.23 -55.63
N GLU A 118 19.49 31.64 -55.97
CA GLU A 118 19.61 30.21 -56.24
C GLU A 118 19.15 29.37 -55.06
N ARG A 119 19.62 29.68 -53.85
CA ARG A 119 19.24 28.95 -52.63
C ARG A 119 17.73 29.00 -52.35
N VAL A 120 17.08 30.13 -52.59
CA VAL A 120 15.63 30.25 -52.32
C VAL A 120 14.78 29.67 -53.45
N PHE A 121 15.16 29.81 -54.71
CA PHE A 121 14.35 29.33 -55.84
C PHE A 121 14.50 27.84 -56.12
N THR A 122 15.62 27.22 -55.76
CA THR A 122 15.80 25.76 -55.83
C THR A 122 15.10 25.03 -54.67
N ASN A 123 14.79 25.73 -53.58
CA ASN A 123 14.03 25.16 -52.47
C ASN A 123 12.53 25.26 -52.71
N LYS A 124 11.85 24.12 -52.87
CA LYS A 124 10.40 24.04 -53.15
C LYS A 124 9.53 24.82 -52.15
N THR A 125 9.86 24.78 -50.86
CA THR A 125 9.08 25.47 -49.81
C THR A 125 9.23 26.98 -49.94
N SER A 126 10.47 27.47 -50.08
CA SER A 126 10.75 28.89 -50.31
C SER A 126 10.13 29.38 -51.61
N LEU A 127 10.27 28.64 -52.70
CA LEU A 127 9.68 28.95 -54.00
C LEU A 127 8.16 29.19 -53.92
N ASN A 128 7.45 28.32 -53.21
CA ASN A 128 6.00 28.44 -53.02
C ASN A 128 5.63 29.67 -52.19
N LEU A 129 6.36 29.93 -51.10
CA LEU A 129 6.16 31.13 -50.28
C LEU A 129 6.36 32.41 -51.10
N PHE A 130 7.40 32.45 -51.92
CA PHE A 130 7.71 33.58 -52.80
C PHE A 130 6.65 33.79 -53.88
N ASN A 131 6.11 32.71 -54.46
CA ASN A 131 5.00 32.82 -55.40
C ASN A 131 3.75 33.38 -54.72
N ALA A 132 3.42 32.91 -53.51
CA ALA A 132 2.27 33.39 -52.75
C ALA A 132 2.42 34.88 -52.39
N LEU A 133 3.58 35.31 -51.91
CA LEU A 133 3.82 36.73 -51.60
C LEU A 133 3.89 37.61 -52.85
N SER A 134 4.52 37.15 -53.93
CA SER A 134 4.54 37.89 -55.21
C SER A 134 3.15 37.98 -55.87
N ALA A 135 2.19 37.14 -55.48
CA ALA A 135 0.80 37.32 -55.92
C ALA A 135 0.04 38.32 -55.04
N THR A 136 0.32 38.35 -53.73
CA THR A 136 -0.56 38.99 -52.73
C THR A 136 -0.01 40.26 -52.11
N THR A 137 1.28 40.55 -52.30
CA THR A 137 1.95 41.73 -51.72
C THR A 137 2.60 42.57 -52.83
N PRO A 138 2.01 43.71 -53.21
CA PRO A 138 2.47 44.52 -54.36
C PRO A 138 3.92 44.97 -54.24
N GLU A 139 4.35 45.32 -53.04
CA GLU A 139 5.70 45.79 -52.76
C GLU A 139 6.73 44.67 -52.98
N PHE A 140 6.40 43.44 -52.58
CA PHE A 140 7.28 42.29 -52.80
C PHE A 140 7.40 41.92 -54.28
N ALA A 141 6.31 42.01 -55.05
CA ALA A 141 6.41 41.82 -56.50
C ALA A 141 7.28 42.88 -57.16
N ARG A 142 7.22 44.14 -56.71
CA ARG A 142 8.14 45.19 -57.19
C ARG A 142 9.59 44.87 -56.86
N VAL A 143 9.88 44.33 -55.67
CA VAL A 143 11.24 43.84 -55.33
C VAL A 143 11.71 42.77 -56.31
N LEU A 144 10.80 41.87 -56.72
CA LEU A 144 11.09 40.84 -57.73
C LEU A 144 11.03 41.36 -59.18
N GLY A 145 10.85 42.66 -59.41
CA GLY A 145 10.72 43.24 -60.74
C GLY A 145 9.45 42.81 -61.49
N GLU A 146 8.46 42.28 -60.78
CA GLU A 146 7.26 41.59 -61.29
C GLU A 146 6.00 42.46 -61.27
N ALA A 147 6.18 43.77 -61.11
CA ALA A 147 5.08 44.72 -61.02
C ALA A 147 5.47 46.10 -61.54
N ILE A 148 4.52 46.76 -62.21
CA ILE A 148 4.59 48.19 -62.54
C ILE A 148 3.28 48.90 -62.20
N THR A 149 3.35 50.21 -62.12
CA THR A 149 2.17 51.09 -62.04
C THR A 149 2.22 52.01 -63.27
N ASP A 150 1.26 51.84 -64.18
CA ASP A 150 1.11 52.68 -65.37
C ASP A 150 0.17 53.86 -65.07
N SER A 151 0.76 55.05 -64.97
CA SER A 151 0.04 56.32 -64.79
C SER A 151 -0.04 57.14 -66.07
N THR A 152 0.38 56.57 -67.21
CA THR A 152 0.49 57.25 -68.52
C THR A 152 -0.65 56.89 -69.46
N PHE A 153 -1.73 56.33 -68.93
CA PHE A 153 -2.91 55.92 -69.70
C PHE A 153 -3.80 57.13 -70.01
N THR A 154 -4.64 56.99 -71.03
CA THR A 154 -5.69 57.95 -71.37
C THR A 154 -7.01 57.46 -70.80
N LYS A 155 -7.72 58.32 -70.07
CA LYS A 155 -9.02 57.98 -69.48
C LYS A 155 -10.06 57.70 -70.56
N GLY A 156 -10.84 56.63 -70.37
CA GLY A 156 -11.88 56.17 -71.30
C GLY A 156 -11.38 55.17 -72.35
N GLU A 157 -10.07 54.94 -72.40
CA GLU A 157 -9.47 53.93 -73.28
C GLU A 157 -9.41 52.55 -72.61
N GLN A 158 -9.24 51.54 -73.44
CA GLN A 158 -9.05 50.15 -73.02
C GLN A 158 -7.63 49.69 -73.33
N TYR A 159 -7.01 48.97 -72.40
CA TYR A 159 -5.63 48.52 -72.54
C TYR A 159 -5.47 47.03 -72.31
N ARG A 160 -4.46 46.46 -72.97
CA ARG A 160 -3.95 45.10 -72.76
C ARG A 160 -2.44 45.15 -72.59
N TYR A 161 -1.92 44.40 -71.62
CA TYR A 161 -0.49 44.37 -71.31
C TYR A 161 0.11 43.03 -71.72
N THR A 162 1.26 43.05 -72.37
CA THR A 162 2.05 41.84 -72.72
C THR A 162 3.40 41.93 -72.03
N ILE A 163 3.75 40.89 -71.28
CA ILE A 163 5.02 40.81 -70.58
C ILE A 163 5.97 39.89 -71.35
N VAL A 164 7.17 40.39 -71.59
CA VAL A 164 8.25 39.66 -72.26
C VAL A 164 9.43 39.54 -71.29
N VAL A 165 9.96 38.34 -71.12
CA VAL A 165 11.25 38.12 -70.44
C VAL A 165 12.37 38.15 -71.47
N LEU A 166 13.49 38.75 -71.10
CA LEU A 166 14.76 38.70 -71.82
C LEU A 166 15.73 37.79 -71.06
N GLU A 167 16.11 36.69 -71.70
CA GLU A 167 17.19 35.81 -71.22
C GLU A 167 18.33 35.83 -72.25
N GLY A 168 19.35 36.66 -72.01
CA GLY A 168 20.39 36.93 -73.00
C GLY A 168 19.82 37.69 -74.21
N SER A 169 19.91 37.11 -75.41
CA SER A 169 19.34 37.66 -76.65
C SER A 169 17.95 37.12 -76.99
N ASN A 170 17.40 36.20 -76.18
CA ASN A 170 16.12 35.57 -76.47
C ASN A 170 14.98 36.32 -75.80
N GLU A 171 13.95 36.64 -76.58
CA GLU A 171 12.69 37.21 -76.09
C GLU A 171 11.64 36.10 -75.97
N LYS A 172 10.98 36.03 -74.80
CA LYS A 172 9.88 35.08 -74.59
C LYS A 172 8.70 35.80 -73.94
N ILE A 173 7.51 35.65 -74.53
CA ILE A 173 6.28 36.17 -73.92
C ILE A 173 5.97 35.30 -72.69
N ILE A 174 5.90 35.95 -71.53
CA ILE A 174 5.52 35.32 -70.26
C ILE A 174 4.00 35.28 -70.12
N GLY A 175 3.31 36.32 -70.56
CA GLY A 175 1.86 36.32 -70.56
C GLY A 175 1.27 37.60 -71.12
N THR A 176 -0.04 37.62 -71.19
CA THR A 176 -0.82 38.79 -71.60
C THR A 176 -1.98 38.97 -70.63
N SER A 177 -2.37 40.21 -70.37
CA SER A 177 -3.47 40.49 -69.46
C SER A 177 -4.82 40.41 -70.18
N ARG A 178 -5.89 40.29 -69.40
CA ARG A 178 -7.22 40.72 -69.84
C ARG A 178 -7.22 42.20 -70.26
N ILE A 179 -8.29 42.61 -70.95
CA ILE A 179 -8.52 44.03 -71.25
C ILE A 179 -8.96 44.73 -69.97
N VAL A 180 -8.34 45.86 -69.65
CA VAL A 180 -8.73 46.77 -68.58
C VAL A 180 -9.32 48.05 -69.18
N SER A 181 -10.52 48.44 -68.75
CA SER A 181 -11.13 49.73 -69.09
C SER A 181 -10.74 50.77 -68.05
N THR A 182 -10.55 52.01 -68.49
CA THR A 182 -10.23 53.17 -67.65
C THR A 182 -11.41 54.13 -67.46
N ASP A 183 -12.63 53.70 -67.79
CA ASP A 183 -13.85 54.49 -67.61
C ASP A 183 -14.20 54.69 -66.13
N LYS A 184 -14.09 53.62 -65.34
CA LYS A 184 -14.43 53.57 -63.92
C LYS A 184 -13.45 52.68 -63.17
N PRO A 185 -13.05 53.06 -61.94
CA PRO A 185 -12.25 52.20 -61.07
C PRO A 185 -12.93 50.85 -60.88
N GLU A 186 -12.13 49.79 -60.86
CA GLU A 186 -12.62 48.48 -60.50
C GLU A 186 -12.82 48.39 -58.99
N VAL A 187 -13.89 47.73 -58.56
CA VAL A 187 -14.19 47.54 -57.14
C VAL A 187 -13.84 46.11 -56.74
N VAL A 188 -13.10 45.96 -55.65
CA VAL A 188 -12.80 44.65 -55.09
C VAL A 188 -14.07 44.07 -54.48
N PRO A 189 -14.53 42.89 -54.91
CA PRO A 189 -15.76 42.28 -54.41
C PRO A 189 -15.61 41.95 -52.93
N VAL A 190 -16.71 42.07 -52.17
CA VAL A 190 -16.74 41.76 -50.74
C VAL A 190 -16.85 40.24 -50.54
N PRO A 191 -16.24 39.64 -49.49
CA PRO A 191 -16.46 38.24 -49.16
C PRO A 191 -17.94 37.89 -48.96
N THR A 192 -18.35 36.70 -49.38
CA THR A 192 -19.73 36.21 -49.32
C THR A 192 -19.83 34.93 -48.49
N ASP A 193 -21.04 34.55 -48.08
CA ASP A 193 -21.33 33.38 -47.22
C ASP A 193 -20.44 33.28 -45.99
N CYS A 194 -20.20 34.44 -45.38
CA CYS A 194 -19.40 34.55 -44.16
C CYS A 194 -20.18 33.96 -42.98
N ASN A 195 -19.59 33.00 -42.29
CA ASN A 195 -20.16 32.32 -41.12
C ASN A 195 -19.11 32.25 -40.01
N ILE A 196 -19.56 32.07 -38.77
CA ILE A 196 -18.68 31.90 -37.61
C ILE A 196 -19.22 30.81 -36.69
N SER A 197 -18.33 30.00 -36.12
CA SER A 197 -18.64 29.05 -35.06
C SER A 197 -17.71 29.25 -33.86
N SER A 198 -18.25 29.06 -32.67
CA SER A 198 -17.52 29.16 -31.40
C SER A 198 -16.96 27.81 -30.98
N GLY A 199 -15.71 27.80 -30.52
CA GLY A 199 -15.02 26.68 -29.89
C GLY A 199 -14.61 27.01 -28.45
N ASP A 200 -13.77 26.14 -27.87
CA ASP A 200 -13.10 26.41 -26.59
C ASP A 200 -11.90 27.33 -26.84
N ALA A 201 -11.89 28.50 -26.21
CA ALA A 201 -10.93 29.58 -26.40
C ALA A 201 -10.64 29.91 -27.87
N SER A 202 -11.61 29.69 -28.76
CA SER A 202 -11.43 29.82 -30.20
C SER A 202 -12.71 30.15 -30.94
N CYS A 203 -12.59 30.78 -32.10
CA CYS A 203 -13.69 31.01 -33.04
C CYS A 203 -13.21 30.68 -34.45
N THR A 204 -13.99 29.93 -35.21
CA THR A 204 -13.69 29.58 -36.60
C THR A 204 -14.57 30.40 -37.53
N ILE A 205 -13.96 31.23 -38.37
CA ILE A 205 -14.62 32.03 -39.40
C ILE A 205 -14.51 31.28 -40.72
N THR A 206 -15.62 31.15 -41.45
CA THR A 206 -15.63 30.61 -42.81
C THR A 206 -16.27 31.59 -43.78
N TRP A 207 -15.85 31.55 -45.04
CA TRP A 207 -16.42 32.37 -46.12
C TRP A 207 -16.27 31.67 -47.47
N GLN A 208 -17.07 32.06 -48.46
CA GLN A 208 -16.97 31.52 -49.81
C GLN A 208 -15.92 32.30 -50.62
N GLY A 209 -14.96 31.57 -51.19
CA GLY A 209 -14.02 32.04 -52.20
C GLY A 209 -14.63 31.97 -53.60
N ASN A 210 -14.07 32.76 -54.54
CA ASN A 210 -14.52 32.76 -55.93
C ASN A 210 -13.32 32.53 -56.87
N ASN A 211 -13.31 31.35 -57.49
CA ASN A 211 -12.22 30.92 -58.36
C ASN A 211 -12.03 31.83 -59.59
N GLU A 212 -13.09 32.48 -60.08
CA GLU A 212 -13.01 33.40 -61.21
C GLU A 212 -12.33 34.71 -60.78
N TYR A 213 -12.70 35.25 -59.61
CA TYR A 213 -12.06 36.45 -59.07
C TYR A 213 -10.58 36.24 -58.75
N GLU A 214 -10.23 35.06 -58.23
CA GLU A 214 -8.84 34.67 -57.97
C GLU A 214 -8.05 34.59 -59.29
N GLN A 215 -8.60 33.96 -60.33
CA GLN A 215 -7.97 33.84 -61.65
C GLN A 215 -7.79 35.18 -62.36
N GLN A 216 -8.74 36.11 -62.19
CA GLN A 216 -8.67 37.45 -62.80
C GLN A 216 -7.83 38.44 -61.97
N GLY A 217 -7.33 38.04 -60.80
CA GLY A 217 -6.59 38.92 -59.89
C GLY A 217 -7.46 39.93 -59.14
N VAL A 218 -8.78 39.77 -59.20
CA VAL A 218 -9.78 40.68 -58.62
C VAL A 218 -9.92 40.49 -57.11
N ALA A 219 -9.75 39.26 -56.61
CA ALA A 219 -9.66 38.96 -55.19
C ALA A 219 -8.77 37.72 -55.00
N VAL A 220 -7.55 37.92 -54.48
CA VAL A 220 -6.50 36.89 -54.40
C VAL A 220 -6.09 36.54 -52.97
N SER A 221 -6.51 37.33 -51.98
CA SER A 221 -6.24 37.05 -50.57
C SER A 221 -7.24 37.72 -49.65
N ASN A 222 -7.17 37.39 -48.35
CA ASN A 222 -8.10 37.89 -47.34
C ASN A 222 -7.42 38.48 -46.11
N ASN A 223 -8.03 39.50 -45.51
CA ASN A 223 -7.72 39.95 -44.17
C ASN A 223 -8.90 39.70 -43.23
N ILE A 224 -8.58 39.39 -41.97
CA ILE A 224 -9.54 39.13 -40.92
C ILE A 224 -9.33 40.18 -39.84
N TYR A 225 -10.45 40.77 -39.43
CA TYR A 225 -10.48 41.81 -38.43
C TYR A 225 -11.32 41.36 -37.25
N ARG A 226 -10.91 41.76 -36.05
CA ARG A 226 -11.58 41.45 -34.79
C ARG A 226 -11.79 42.69 -33.95
N SER A 227 -12.90 42.74 -33.22
CA SER A 227 -13.15 43.68 -32.14
C SER A 227 -13.83 42.99 -30.95
N GLU A 228 -13.68 43.56 -29.77
CA GLU A 228 -14.48 43.22 -28.58
C GLU A 228 -15.74 44.11 -28.47
N GLN A 229 -15.94 45.02 -29.42
CA GLN A 229 -17.07 45.94 -29.48
C GLN A 229 -17.81 45.79 -30.81
N PRO A 230 -19.16 45.85 -30.84
CA PRO A 230 -19.94 45.63 -32.07
C PRO A 230 -19.58 46.56 -33.22
N LEU A 231 -19.17 47.79 -32.91
CA LEU A 231 -18.85 48.85 -33.88
C LEU A 231 -17.35 49.16 -33.98
N GLY A 232 -16.49 48.34 -33.36
CA GLY A 232 -15.05 48.55 -33.34
C GLY A 232 -14.54 49.35 -32.13
N PRO A 233 -13.24 49.69 -32.09
CA PRO A 233 -12.30 49.58 -33.20
C PRO A 233 -11.96 48.14 -33.56
N PHE A 234 -11.83 47.87 -34.86
CA PHE A 234 -11.42 46.57 -35.38
C PHE A 234 -9.91 46.54 -35.62
N ILE A 235 -9.25 45.47 -35.19
CA ILE A 235 -7.84 45.22 -35.44
C ILE A 235 -7.68 44.05 -36.41
N ARG A 236 -6.74 44.15 -37.34
CA ARG A 236 -6.37 43.03 -38.21
C ARG A 236 -5.63 41.96 -37.40
N ILE A 237 -6.07 40.71 -37.47
CA ILE A 237 -5.54 39.61 -36.65
C ILE A 237 -4.63 38.64 -37.41
N ASN A 238 -4.71 38.61 -38.75
CA ASN A 238 -3.76 37.86 -39.58
C ASN A 238 -2.55 38.73 -39.94
N ALA A 239 -1.32 38.26 -39.71
CA ALA A 239 -0.10 39.02 -39.98
C ALA A 239 0.16 39.24 -41.49
N LEU A 240 -0.10 38.22 -42.31
CA LEU A 240 -0.04 38.27 -43.77
C LEU A 240 -1.43 37.97 -44.35
N PRO A 241 -1.80 38.56 -45.51
CA PRO A 241 -3.05 38.22 -46.18
C PRO A 241 -3.16 36.71 -46.39
N LEU A 242 -4.31 36.14 -46.06
CA LEU A 242 -4.54 34.71 -46.26
C LEU A 242 -4.69 34.44 -47.75
N VAL A 243 -3.85 33.55 -48.27
CA VAL A 243 -3.90 33.14 -49.67
C VAL A 243 -4.69 31.84 -49.77
N PRO A 244 -5.70 31.74 -50.64
CA PRO A 244 -6.46 30.50 -50.79
C PRO A 244 -5.58 29.36 -51.31
N PHE A 245 -5.58 28.23 -50.61
CA PHE A 245 -4.86 27.02 -51.01
C PHE A 245 -5.79 26.13 -51.85
N ARG A 246 -5.31 25.59 -52.99
CA ARG A 246 -6.06 24.58 -53.76
C ARG A 246 -5.61 23.17 -53.40
N PHE A 247 -6.50 22.37 -52.83
CA PHE A 247 -6.37 20.93 -52.69
C PHE A 247 -7.12 20.21 -53.82
N THR A 248 -6.63 20.27 -55.06
CA THR A 248 -7.11 19.40 -56.18
C THR A 248 -8.64 19.24 -56.37
N GLY A 249 -9.47 20.13 -55.80
CA GLY A 249 -10.91 19.93 -55.63
C GLY A 249 -11.66 21.25 -55.59
N ASN A 250 -12.97 21.17 -55.82
CA ASN A 250 -13.89 22.31 -55.90
C ASN A 250 -14.19 22.99 -54.56
N GLU A 251 -13.31 22.85 -53.55
CA GLU A 251 -13.50 23.50 -52.25
C GLU A 251 -13.35 25.01 -52.39
N GLN A 252 -14.49 25.69 -52.41
CA GLN A 252 -14.59 27.14 -52.43
C GLN A 252 -14.72 27.73 -51.03
N GLN A 253 -15.05 26.92 -50.02
CA GLN A 253 -15.11 27.39 -48.64
C GLN A 253 -13.70 27.67 -48.12
N ARG A 254 -13.52 28.82 -47.49
CA ARG A 254 -12.29 29.30 -46.84
C ARG A 254 -12.52 29.30 -45.34
N THR A 255 -11.44 29.15 -44.57
CA THR A 255 -11.51 29.06 -43.11
C THR A 255 -10.36 29.81 -42.45
N PHE A 256 -10.63 30.40 -41.29
CA PHE A 256 -9.66 30.98 -40.39
C PHE A 256 -10.05 30.71 -38.94
N SER A 257 -9.13 30.17 -38.15
CA SER A 257 -9.32 29.94 -36.71
C SER A 257 -8.63 31.06 -35.93
N ASP A 258 -9.39 31.79 -35.12
CA ASP A 258 -8.87 32.70 -34.11
C ASP A 258 -8.80 31.95 -32.77
N GLU A 259 -7.60 31.77 -32.25
CA GLU A 259 -7.32 30.96 -31.05
C GLU A 259 -6.90 31.84 -29.86
N TYR A 260 -6.82 31.23 -28.68
CA TYR A 260 -6.41 31.88 -27.44
C TYR A 260 -7.34 33.03 -27.01
N LEU A 261 -8.63 32.88 -27.33
CA LEU A 261 -9.68 33.80 -26.92
C LEU A 261 -10.08 33.57 -25.46
N GLN A 262 -10.60 34.61 -24.83
CA GLN A 262 -11.19 34.49 -23.51
C GLN A 262 -12.61 33.94 -23.63
N ASN A 263 -12.85 32.76 -23.05
CA ASN A 263 -14.21 32.21 -22.97
C ASN A 263 -15.15 33.16 -22.21
N GLY A 264 -16.40 33.23 -22.67
CA GLY A 264 -17.42 34.13 -22.16
C GLY A 264 -17.36 35.56 -22.72
N THR A 265 -16.27 35.96 -23.38
CA THR A 265 -16.15 37.26 -24.03
C THR A 265 -16.69 37.20 -25.46
N THR A 266 -17.65 38.07 -25.82
CA THR A 266 -18.14 38.15 -27.20
C THR A 266 -17.15 38.89 -28.10
N TYR A 267 -16.82 38.30 -29.24
CA TYR A 267 -15.95 38.87 -30.26
C TYR A 267 -16.72 39.10 -31.57
N PHE A 268 -16.38 40.20 -32.24
CA PHE A 268 -16.96 40.61 -33.52
C PHE A 268 -15.90 40.53 -34.61
N TYR A 269 -16.28 40.01 -35.78
CA TYR A 269 -15.36 39.77 -36.89
C TYR A 269 -15.91 40.29 -38.21
N TYR A 270 -15.01 40.64 -39.13
CA TYR A 270 -15.33 40.71 -40.55
C TYR A 270 -14.12 40.29 -41.38
N VAL A 271 -14.38 39.94 -42.63
CA VAL A 271 -13.38 39.56 -43.62
C VAL A 271 -13.37 40.60 -44.75
N THR A 272 -12.20 40.94 -45.26
CA THR A 272 -12.04 41.70 -46.52
C THR A 272 -11.32 40.85 -47.56
N ASN A 273 -11.63 41.07 -48.84
CA ASN A 273 -10.83 40.57 -49.95
C ASN A 273 -9.76 41.60 -50.31
N ILE A 274 -8.63 41.13 -50.82
CA ILE A 274 -7.55 41.95 -51.35
C ILE A 274 -7.27 41.51 -52.78
N ASN A 275 -7.21 42.46 -53.69
CA ASN A 275 -6.87 42.19 -55.09
C ASN A 275 -5.36 42.18 -55.32
N VAL A 276 -4.96 41.93 -56.56
CA VAL A 276 -3.55 41.95 -56.99
C VAL A 276 -2.88 43.31 -56.83
N ALA A 277 -3.60 44.43 -56.80
CA ALA A 277 -3.01 45.74 -56.53
C ALA A 277 -2.78 46.01 -55.03
N GLY A 278 -3.21 45.10 -54.15
CA GLY A 278 -3.19 45.32 -52.71
C GLY A 278 -4.33 46.21 -52.20
N VAL A 279 -5.33 46.48 -53.04
CA VAL A 279 -6.53 47.24 -52.66
C VAL A 279 -7.46 46.29 -51.92
N GLU A 280 -7.96 46.74 -50.77
CA GLU A 280 -8.93 45.98 -49.97
C GLU A 280 -10.38 46.32 -50.35
N SER A 281 -11.26 45.31 -50.27
CA SER A 281 -12.70 45.48 -50.41
C SER A 281 -13.30 46.24 -49.23
N LYS A 282 -14.58 46.60 -49.35
CA LYS A 282 -15.39 46.90 -48.15
C LYS A 282 -15.46 45.66 -47.24
N PRO A 283 -15.69 45.83 -45.92
CA PRO A 283 -15.93 44.73 -44.99
C PRO A 283 -17.09 43.83 -45.43
N SER A 284 -16.99 42.53 -45.12
CA SER A 284 -18.14 41.62 -45.11
C SER A 284 -19.20 42.07 -44.09
N ILE A 285 -20.29 41.32 -44.01
CA ILE A 285 -21.17 41.40 -42.83
C ILE A 285 -20.35 41.18 -41.55
N THR A 286 -20.73 41.86 -40.48
CA THR A 286 -20.13 41.66 -39.16
C THR A 286 -20.67 40.36 -38.58
N LEU A 287 -19.76 39.45 -38.25
CA LEU A 287 -20.02 38.19 -37.58
C LEU A 287 -19.80 38.38 -36.08
N GLN A 288 -20.49 37.59 -35.25
CA GLN A 288 -20.30 37.60 -33.80
C GLN A 288 -20.25 36.18 -33.25
N ALA A 289 -19.36 35.93 -32.29
CA ALA A 289 -19.31 34.66 -31.57
C ALA A 289 -18.81 34.88 -30.15
N THR A 290 -19.28 34.03 -29.24
CA THR A 290 -18.80 33.98 -27.85
C THR A 290 -18.20 32.60 -27.62
N PRO A 291 -16.86 32.44 -27.62
CA PRO A 291 -16.22 31.17 -27.28
C PRO A 291 -16.60 30.76 -25.86
N GLY A 292 -16.74 29.47 -25.65
CA GLY A 292 -17.15 28.89 -24.38
C GLY A 292 -16.43 27.57 -24.16
N SER A 293 -16.27 27.17 -22.91
CA SER A 293 -15.63 25.89 -22.61
C SER A 293 -16.46 24.75 -23.18
N ILE A 294 -15.85 23.88 -23.99
CA ILE A 294 -16.50 22.68 -24.53
C ILE A 294 -15.93 21.48 -23.79
N VAL A 295 -16.79 20.77 -23.05
CA VAL A 295 -16.40 19.57 -22.31
C VAL A 295 -17.22 18.35 -22.73
N GLY A 296 -16.52 17.29 -23.14
CA GLY A 296 -17.12 16.00 -23.47
C GLY A 296 -17.33 15.12 -22.23
N ALA A 297 -18.22 14.13 -22.33
CA ALA A 297 -18.44 13.16 -21.25
C ALA A 297 -17.13 12.39 -20.96
N PRO A 298 -16.73 12.24 -19.69
CA PRO A 298 -15.61 11.38 -19.33
C PRO A 298 -15.76 9.97 -19.92
N VAL A 299 -14.65 9.38 -20.34
CA VAL A 299 -14.55 8.04 -20.91
C VAL A 299 -13.59 7.17 -20.10
N GLN A 300 -13.54 5.87 -20.39
CA GLN A 300 -12.65 4.92 -19.70
C GLN A 300 -12.78 4.97 -18.17
N LEU A 301 -14.01 4.95 -17.67
CA LEU A 301 -14.26 4.87 -16.23
C LEU A 301 -13.73 3.53 -15.71
N THR A 302 -12.88 3.54 -14.69
CA THR A 302 -12.38 2.34 -14.01
C THR A 302 -12.60 2.43 -12.52
N LEU A 303 -12.92 1.29 -11.91
CA LEU A 303 -13.19 1.16 -10.48
C LEU A 303 -12.23 0.14 -9.88
N GLN A 304 -11.54 0.51 -8.80
CA GLN A 304 -10.66 -0.38 -8.07
C GLN A 304 -10.92 -0.29 -6.56
N GLN A 305 -11.08 -1.44 -5.90
CA GLN A 305 -11.11 -1.48 -4.44
C GLN A 305 -9.71 -1.23 -3.87
N ILE A 306 -9.58 -0.23 -3.00
CA ILE A 306 -8.36 0.09 -2.26
C ILE A 306 -8.68 0.13 -0.76
N GLY A 307 -8.38 -0.96 -0.05
CA GLY A 307 -8.84 -1.15 1.33
C GLY A 307 -10.38 -1.16 1.39
N ASN A 308 -10.95 -0.19 2.11
CA ASN A 308 -12.41 0.01 2.24
C ASN A 308 -12.95 1.15 1.36
N ALA A 309 -12.14 1.60 0.40
CA ALA A 309 -12.51 2.68 -0.49
C ALA A 309 -12.57 2.19 -1.94
N VAL A 310 -13.21 2.98 -2.79
CA VAL A 310 -13.17 2.79 -4.25
C VAL A 310 -12.34 3.91 -4.85
N LEU A 311 -11.28 3.55 -5.56
CA LEU A 311 -10.62 4.44 -6.51
C LEU A 311 -11.46 4.45 -7.80
N VAL A 312 -11.98 5.63 -8.12
CA VAL A 312 -12.75 5.93 -9.33
C VAL A 312 -11.85 6.77 -10.25
N GLU A 313 -11.53 6.26 -11.44
CA GLU A 313 -10.67 6.96 -12.40
C GLU A 313 -11.34 7.08 -13.76
N TRP A 314 -11.05 8.14 -14.50
CA TRP A 314 -11.60 8.38 -15.83
C TRP A 314 -10.60 9.13 -16.71
N THR A 315 -10.93 9.32 -17.97
CA THR A 315 -10.20 10.18 -18.91
C THR A 315 -11.13 11.16 -19.60
N LEU A 316 -10.61 12.32 -20.01
CA LEU A 316 -11.37 13.29 -20.80
C LEU A 316 -11.19 13.00 -22.29
N PRO A 317 -12.26 13.09 -23.11
CA PRO A 317 -12.15 12.94 -24.57
C PRO A 317 -11.19 13.94 -25.22
N ARG A 318 -11.03 15.12 -24.60
CA ARG A 318 -10.18 16.21 -25.04
C ARG A 318 -9.27 16.64 -23.89
N ALA A 319 -7.97 16.50 -24.06
CA ALA A 319 -6.98 16.72 -23.00
C ALA A 319 -6.79 18.19 -22.60
N ASP A 320 -7.16 19.13 -23.47
CA ASP A 320 -7.12 20.57 -23.26
C ASP A 320 -8.47 21.18 -22.87
N ALA A 321 -9.51 20.36 -22.66
CA ALA A 321 -10.81 20.83 -22.19
C ALA A 321 -10.70 21.44 -20.78
N TYR A 322 -11.26 22.64 -20.61
CA TYR A 322 -11.34 23.28 -19.30
C TYR A 322 -12.46 22.65 -18.45
N VAL A 323 -12.09 22.03 -17.32
CA VAL A 323 -13.02 21.45 -16.34
C VAL A 323 -12.84 22.13 -14.99
N ARG A 324 -13.94 22.63 -14.42
CA ARG A 324 -13.97 23.25 -13.09
C ARG A 324 -14.06 22.18 -12.01
N TYR A 325 -14.99 21.24 -12.17
CA TYR A 325 -15.18 20.09 -11.28
C TYR A 325 -15.87 18.95 -12.02
N TYR A 326 -15.89 17.79 -11.40
CA TYR A 326 -16.63 16.62 -11.83
C TYR A 326 -17.77 16.33 -10.87
N GLU A 327 -18.86 15.80 -11.39
CA GLU A 327 -19.92 15.23 -10.58
C GLU A 327 -19.86 13.72 -10.72
N VAL A 328 -19.55 13.05 -9.61
CA VAL A 328 -19.49 11.61 -9.52
C VAL A 328 -20.81 11.14 -8.92
N ARG A 329 -21.61 10.44 -9.73
CA ARG A 329 -22.85 9.83 -9.30
C ARG A 329 -22.57 8.40 -8.88
N ARG A 330 -23.02 8.03 -7.69
CA ARG A 330 -22.94 6.68 -7.12
C ARG A 330 -24.35 6.16 -6.83
N THR A 331 -24.62 4.92 -7.17
CA THR A 331 -25.86 4.22 -6.81
C THR A 331 -25.54 2.93 -6.05
N ASP A 332 -26.16 2.72 -4.89
CA ASP A 332 -25.99 1.49 -4.11
C ASP A 332 -26.93 0.36 -4.58
N PHE A 333 -26.75 -0.84 -4.02
CA PHE A 333 -27.60 -2.00 -4.31
C PHE A 333 -29.09 -1.82 -3.94
N LYS A 334 -29.41 -0.84 -3.07
CA LYS A 334 -30.79 -0.46 -2.72
C LYS A 334 -31.37 0.58 -3.68
N LYS A 335 -30.64 0.92 -4.75
CA LYS A 335 -30.97 1.94 -5.75
C LYS A 335 -31.04 3.36 -5.18
N VAL A 336 -30.34 3.62 -4.07
CA VAL A 336 -30.16 4.98 -3.55
C VAL A 336 -29.02 5.64 -4.32
N THR A 337 -29.30 6.78 -4.96
CA THR A 337 -28.31 7.54 -5.71
C THR A 337 -27.81 8.74 -4.91
N THR A 338 -26.50 8.93 -4.85
CA THR A 338 -25.82 10.11 -4.30
C THR A 338 -24.97 10.75 -5.40
N THR A 339 -24.72 12.05 -5.31
CA THR A 339 -23.81 12.77 -6.23
C THR A 339 -22.80 13.56 -5.42
N GLU A 340 -21.53 13.34 -5.71
CA GLU A 340 -20.40 14.03 -5.08
C GLU A 340 -19.71 14.97 -6.06
N THR A 341 -19.31 16.14 -5.55
CA THR A 341 -18.56 17.13 -6.33
C THR A 341 -17.07 16.94 -6.11
N VAL A 342 -16.33 16.65 -7.19
CA VAL A 342 -14.89 16.43 -7.17
C VAL A 342 -14.17 17.58 -7.88
N PRO A 343 -13.42 18.43 -7.19
CA PRO A 343 -12.67 19.52 -7.83
C PRO A 343 -11.64 18.98 -8.84
N ALA A 344 -11.58 19.58 -10.02
CA ALA A 344 -10.60 19.21 -11.05
C ALA A 344 -9.16 19.66 -10.72
N GLY A 345 -8.98 20.47 -9.66
CA GLY A 345 -7.69 21.02 -9.23
C GLY A 345 -7.12 21.99 -10.25
N ASN A 346 -5.85 21.81 -10.64
CA ASN A 346 -5.20 22.55 -11.75
C ASN A 346 -5.76 22.16 -13.14
N GLY A 347 -7.06 21.84 -13.22
CA GLY A 347 -7.80 21.52 -14.44
C GLY A 347 -7.57 20.12 -15.01
N LYS A 348 -6.96 19.18 -14.26
CA LYS A 348 -6.52 17.88 -14.81
C LYS A 348 -6.68 16.67 -13.89
N LYS A 349 -7.22 16.81 -12.68
CA LYS A 349 -7.44 15.65 -11.81
C LYS A 349 -8.54 14.79 -12.42
N THR A 350 -8.26 13.52 -12.74
CA THR A 350 -9.23 12.58 -13.33
C THR A 350 -9.42 11.32 -12.50
N SER A 351 -9.28 11.46 -11.17
CA SER A 351 -9.48 10.39 -10.22
C SER A 351 -10.08 10.90 -8.91
N TRP A 352 -10.78 10.03 -8.20
CA TRP A 352 -11.37 10.29 -6.90
C TRP A 352 -11.40 9.02 -6.06
N ILE A 353 -11.28 9.16 -4.74
CA ILE A 353 -11.34 8.04 -3.81
C ILE A 353 -12.62 8.19 -2.97
N ASP A 354 -13.57 7.27 -3.14
CA ASP A 354 -14.75 7.16 -2.31
C ASP A 354 -14.41 6.41 -1.02
N ASN A 355 -14.28 7.13 0.09
CA ASN A 355 -14.03 6.56 1.42
C ASN A 355 -15.32 6.36 2.24
N THR A 356 -16.49 6.58 1.63
CA THR A 356 -17.78 6.55 2.33
C THR A 356 -18.57 5.25 2.08
N VAL A 357 -18.02 4.35 1.28
CA VAL A 357 -18.59 3.05 0.95
C VAL A 357 -18.21 1.97 1.95
N THR A 358 -19.08 0.98 2.08
CA THR A 358 -18.86 -0.27 2.82
C THR A 358 -18.94 -1.46 1.87
N SER A 359 -18.84 -2.69 2.37
CA SER A 359 -19.08 -3.89 1.56
C SER A 359 -20.46 -3.85 0.85
N GLY A 360 -20.51 -4.36 -0.38
CA GLY A 360 -21.69 -4.29 -1.24
C GLY A 360 -21.40 -3.87 -2.68
N ALA A 361 -22.44 -3.86 -3.52
CA ALA A 361 -22.34 -3.46 -4.92
C ALA A 361 -22.68 -1.97 -5.11
N TYR A 362 -21.87 -1.29 -5.91
CA TYR A 362 -22.03 0.13 -6.25
C TYR A 362 -21.81 0.36 -7.74
N THR A 363 -22.65 1.21 -8.33
CA THR A 363 -22.53 1.67 -9.71
C THR A 363 -22.14 3.15 -9.73
N TYR A 364 -21.12 3.50 -10.51
CA TYR A 364 -20.60 4.85 -10.64
C TYR A 364 -20.76 5.38 -12.07
N SER A 365 -20.94 6.69 -12.20
CA SER A 365 -20.81 7.42 -13.46
C SER A 365 -20.29 8.83 -13.18
N VAL A 366 -19.57 9.43 -14.12
CA VAL A 366 -18.92 10.73 -13.93
C VAL A 366 -19.27 11.67 -15.07
N ARG A 367 -19.60 12.92 -14.77
CA ARG A 367 -19.68 14.00 -15.77
C ARG A 367 -18.78 15.15 -15.41
N ALA A 368 -18.33 15.89 -16.41
CA ALA A 368 -17.47 17.04 -16.25
C ALA A 368 -18.27 18.34 -16.38
N VAL A 369 -17.97 19.31 -15.51
CA VAL A 369 -18.63 20.61 -15.47
C VAL A 369 -17.58 21.70 -15.71
N SER A 370 -17.82 22.53 -16.71
CA SER A 370 -17.02 23.72 -17.02
C SER A 370 -17.74 24.99 -16.52
N ASN A 371 -17.29 26.19 -16.92
CA ASN A 371 -17.98 27.43 -16.53
C ASN A 371 -19.34 27.59 -17.23
N ASP A 372 -19.39 27.21 -18.51
CA ASP A 372 -20.52 27.54 -19.40
C ASP A 372 -21.24 26.29 -19.92
N THR A 373 -20.66 25.10 -19.72
CA THR A 373 -21.20 23.83 -20.21
C THR A 373 -21.05 22.69 -19.20
N THR A 374 -21.94 21.70 -19.31
CA THR A 374 -21.88 20.44 -18.55
C THR A 374 -21.98 19.29 -19.54
N SER A 375 -21.12 18.28 -19.41
CA SER A 375 -21.16 17.11 -20.26
C SER A 375 -22.30 16.16 -19.88
N GLY A 376 -22.57 15.17 -20.73
CA GLY A 376 -23.26 13.94 -20.31
C GLY A 376 -22.43 13.16 -19.29
N TYR A 377 -23.06 12.18 -18.63
CA TYR A 377 -22.34 11.20 -17.81
C TYR A 377 -21.57 10.19 -18.70
N SER A 378 -20.49 9.66 -18.15
CA SER A 378 -19.79 8.49 -18.68
C SER A 378 -20.73 7.27 -18.76
N ALA A 379 -20.27 6.21 -19.42
CA ALA A 379 -20.86 4.89 -19.20
C ALA A 379 -20.82 4.55 -17.70
N GLU A 380 -21.83 3.82 -17.24
CA GLU A 380 -21.90 3.33 -15.86
C GLU A 380 -20.95 2.14 -15.69
N GLU A 381 -20.22 2.11 -14.57
CA GLU A 381 -19.38 0.99 -14.17
C GLU A 381 -19.78 0.49 -12.79
N THR A 382 -19.69 -0.81 -12.56
CA THR A 382 -20.11 -1.44 -11.30
C THR A 382 -18.98 -2.20 -10.63
N ILE A 383 -18.87 -2.05 -9.31
CA ILE A 383 -17.92 -2.79 -8.48
C ILE A 383 -18.64 -3.42 -7.28
N THR A 384 -18.26 -4.64 -6.92
CA THR A 384 -18.70 -5.30 -5.69
C THR A 384 -17.55 -5.32 -4.69
N LEU A 385 -17.71 -4.56 -3.61
CA LEU A 385 -16.74 -4.44 -2.53
C LEU A 385 -16.85 -5.63 -1.59
N LYS A 386 -15.71 -6.28 -1.35
CA LYS A 386 -15.57 -7.29 -0.30
C LYS A 386 -15.19 -6.63 1.01
N ASP A 387 -15.78 -7.12 2.08
CA ASP A 387 -15.37 -6.75 3.44
C ASP A 387 -14.02 -7.40 3.77
N ASN A 388 -13.04 -6.58 4.10
CA ASN A 388 -11.68 -7.01 4.44
C ASN A 388 -11.25 -6.48 5.82
N ILE A 389 -12.20 -6.06 6.67
CA ILE A 389 -11.91 -5.53 8.00
C ILE A 389 -12.14 -6.64 9.03
N PRO A 390 -11.09 -7.20 9.64
CA PRO A 390 -11.29 -8.11 10.74
C PRO A 390 -11.96 -7.43 11.93
N PRO A 391 -12.77 -8.15 12.71
CA PRO A 391 -13.25 -7.66 14.00
C PRO A 391 -12.12 -7.23 14.93
N ALA A 392 -12.41 -6.35 15.88
CA ALA A 392 -11.53 -6.04 16.99
C ALA A 392 -11.23 -7.30 17.81
N GLN A 393 -10.04 -7.37 18.40
CA GLN A 393 -9.69 -8.49 19.26
C GLN A 393 -10.65 -8.59 20.45
N PRO A 394 -11.10 -9.81 20.82
CA PRO A 394 -11.95 -9.97 22.00
C PRO A 394 -11.26 -9.54 23.29
N GLN A 395 -12.04 -8.97 24.22
CA GLN A 395 -11.51 -8.38 25.46
C GLN A 395 -12.04 -9.05 26.72
N LYS A 396 -11.27 -8.90 27.80
CA LYS A 396 -11.59 -9.40 29.16
C LYS A 396 -11.93 -10.89 29.19
N LEU A 397 -11.13 -11.71 28.51
CA LEU A 397 -11.18 -13.15 28.68
C LEU A 397 -10.86 -13.51 30.13
N THR A 398 -11.82 -14.13 30.82
CA THR A 398 -11.72 -14.58 32.20
C THR A 398 -12.20 -16.02 32.34
N TYR A 399 -11.95 -16.65 33.49
CA TYR A 399 -12.32 -18.03 33.74
C TYR A 399 -12.86 -18.27 35.14
N LYS A 400 -13.63 -19.35 35.26
CA LYS A 400 -13.90 -20.06 36.51
C LYS A 400 -13.54 -21.53 36.34
N THR A 401 -13.12 -22.18 37.41
CA THR A 401 -12.87 -23.63 37.42
C THR A 401 -13.99 -24.34 38.17
N ASP A 402 -14.42 -25.48 37.62
CA ASP A 402 -15.32 -26.42 38.29
C ASP A 402 -14.81 -27.84 38.06
N LYS A 403 -14.24 -28.46 39.09
CA LYS A 403 -13.59 -29.79 39.03
C LYS A 403 -12.51 -29.89 37.95
N ASN A 404 -12.82 -30.50 36.81
CA ASN A 404 -11.94 -30.68 35.65
C ASN A 404 -12.42 -29.84 34.45
N LYS A 405 -13.23 -28.81 34.68
CA LYS A 405 -13.75 -27.92 33.65
C LYS A 405 -13.22 -26.51 33.83
N VAL A 406 -12.91 -25.87 32.71
CA VAL A 406 -12.60 -24.44 32.63
C VAL A 406 -13.76 -23.76 31.92
N ILE A 407 -14.45 -22.87 32.63
CA ILE A 407 -15.56 -22.08 32.10
C ILE A 407 -15.00 -20.71 31.75
N LEU A 408 -14.77 -20.48 30.46
CA LEU A 408 -14.29 -19.23 29.88
C LEU A 408 -15.46 -18.28 29.66
N SER A 409 -15.23 -16.98 29.86
CA SER A 409 -16.18 -15.93 29.50
C SER A 409 -15.45 -14.66 29.06
N TRP A 410 -16.06 -13.88 28.17
CA TRP A 410 -15.48 -12.65 27.62
C TRP A 410 -16.57 -11.62 27.29
N ILE A 411 -16.15 -10.38 27.00
CA ILE A 411 -17.07 -9.32 26.55
C ILE A 411 -17.38 -9.50 25.06
N PRO A 412 -18.65 -9.47 24.64
CA PRO A 412 -19.01 -9.47 23.22
C PRO A 412 -18.45 -8.27 22.45
N ASN A 413 -18.06 -8.52 21.22
CA ASN A 413 -17.70 -7.55 20.20
C ASN A 413 -18.94 -6.72 19.82
N LYS A 414 -18.71 -5.49 19.35
CA LYS A 414 -19.80 -4.54 19.03
C LYS A 414 -20.16 -4.50 17.55
N GLU A 415 -19.29 -5.07 16.73
CA GLU A 415 -19.44 -5.17 15.28
C GLU A 415 -20.69 -6.01 14.95
N GLN A 416 -21.46 -5.58 13.95
CA GLN A 416 -22.77 -6.17 13.63
C GLN A 416 -22.67 -7.45 12.80
N ASP A 417 -21.55 -7.61 12.10
CA ASP A 417 -21.20 -8.67 11.17
C ASP A 417 -20.43 -9.82 11.82
N ILE A 418 -20.38 -9.90 13.16
CA ILE A 418 -19.74 -11.02 13.86
C ILE A 418 -20.45 -12.33 13.54
N ALA A 419 -19.72 -13.26 12.91
CA ALA A 419 -20.15 -14.65 12.77
C ALA A 419 -20.08 -15.39 14.11
N GLY A 420 -19.00 -15.16 14.88
CA GLY A 420 -18.83 -15.71 16.23
C GLY A 420 -17.38 -15.71 16.71
N TYR A 421 -17.11 -16.58 17.68
CA TYR A 421 -15.82 -16.72 18.35
C TYR A 421 -15.19 -18.07 18.12
N ILE A 422 -13.88 -18.07 17.90
CA ILE A 422 -13.06 -19.28 17.82
C ILE A 422 -12.20 -19.34 19.09
N ILE A 423 -12.30 -20.46 19.80
CA ILE A 423 -11.59 -20.68 21.06
C ILE A 423 -10.43 -21.63 20.81
N THR A 424 -9.25 -21.25 21.29
CA THR A 424 -8.05 -22.09 21.20
C THR A 424 -7.47 -22.35 22.59
N ARG A 425 -6.88 -23.54 22.75
CA ARG A 425 -6.09 -23.96 23.92
C ARG A 425 -4.62 -24.08 23.54
N LEU A 426 -3.75 -23.59 24.40
CA LEU A 426 -2.29 -23.70 24.29
C LEU A 426 -1.77 -24.46 25.51
N SER A 427 -0.69 -25.23 25.36
CA SER A 427 0.06 -25.70 26.53
C SER A 427 0.89 -24.56 27.14
N ASP A 428 1.37 -24.77 28.36
CA ASP A 428 2.13 -23.83 29.19
C ASP A 428 3.50 -23.41 28.60
N LYS A 429 3.98 -24.09 27.56
CA LYS A 429 5.24 -23.74 26.89
C LYS A 429 5.06 -22.50 26.02
N GLU A 430 6.06 -21.63 26.09
CA GLU A 430 6.07 -20.30 25.45
C GLU A 430 5.81 -20.34 23.92
N PHE A 431 6.15 -21.46 23.27
CA PHE A 431 6.04 -21.70 21.82
C PHE A 431 4.97 -22.73 21.42
N SER A 432 3.91 -22.89 22.21
CA SER A 432 2.87 -23.87 21.89
C SER A 432 1.95 -23.41 20.76
N ILE A 433 1.73 -24.29 19.78
CA ILE A 433 0.73 -24.09 18.73
C ILE A 433 -0.69 -24.08 19.32
N PRO A 434 -1.54 -23.09 19.02
CA PRO A 434 -2.91 -23.07 19.49
C PRO A 434 -3.73 -24.21 18.86
N PHE A 435 -4.38 -25.01 19.70
CA PHE A 435 -5.32 -26.03 19.27
C PHE A 435 -6.76 -25.49 19.34
N GLN A 436 -7.46 -25.46 18.21
CA GLN A 436 -8.84 -24.96 18.14
C GLN A 436 -9.81 -25.96 18.77
N LEU A 437 -10.63 -25.48 19.72
CA LEU A 437 -11.62 -26.28 20.44
C LEU A 437 -13.00 -26.27 19.78
N THR A 438 -13.34 -25.18 19.09
CA THR A 438 -14.63 -25.02 18.41
C THR A 438 -14.56 -25.46 16.95
N ALA A 439 -15.54 -26.22 16.44
CA ALA A 439 -15.56 -26.63 15.03
C ALA A 439 -15.82 -25.47 14.05
N SER A 440 -16.57 -24.46 14.51
CA SER A 440 -16.90 -23.23 13.78
C SER A 440 -17.05 -22.07 14.76
N PRO A 441 -17.09 -20.80 14.31
CA PRO A 441 -17.32 -19.67 15.19
C PRO A 441 -18.62 -19.81 15.99
N ILE A 442 -18.56 -19.65 17.31
CA ILE A 442 -19.73 -19.72 18.19
C ILE A 442 -20.21 -18.32 18.57
N LYS A 443 -21.53 -18.06 18.60
CA LYS A 443 -22.07 -16.76 19.03
C LYS A 443 -22.11 -16.59 20.56
N ALA A 444 -22.03 -17.68 21.31
CA ALA A 444 -22.00 -17.62 22.77
C ALA A 444 -20.72 -16.94 23.26
N THR A 445 -20.83 -16.16 24.34
CA THR A 445 -19.68 -15.50 25.00
C THR A 445 -19.19 -16.24 26.25
N ILE A 446 -19.60 -17.51 26.37
CA ILE A 446 -19.20 -18.45 27.41
C ILE A 446 -18.86 -19.76 26.71
N PHE A 447 -17.74 -20.36 27.09
CA PHE A 447 -17.31 -21.67 26.58
C PHE A 447 -16.81 -22.54 27.73
N THR A 448 -17.20 -23.81 27.75
CA THR A 448 -16.73 -24.76 28.77
C THR A 448 -15.82 -25.78 28.13
N ASP A 449 -14.54 -25.75 28.52
CA ASP A 449 -13.56 -26.79 28.16
C ASP A 449 -13.53 -27.87 29.24
N SER A 450 -13.68 -29.13 28.85
CA SER A 450 -13.56 -30.28 29.77
C SER A 450 -12.19 -30.90 29.59
N LEU A 451 -11.37 -30.82 30.65
CA LEU A 451 -10.00 -31.28 30.64
C LEU A 451 -9.90 -32.75 31.03
N PRO A 452 -8.93 -33.49 30.44
CA PRO A 452 -8.67 -34.86 30.85
C PRO A 452 -8.11 -34.91 32.29
N PRO A 453 -8.22 -36.05 33.00
CA PRO A 453 -7.80 -36.17 34.41
C PRO A 453 -6.32 -35.86 34.68
N ASP A 454 -5.47 -36.02 33.67
CA ASP A 454 -4.02 -35.83 33.66
C ASP A 454 -3.60 -34.46 33.07
N ALA A 455 -4.54 -33.52 32.92
CA ALA A 455 -4.24 -32.21 32.38
C ALA A 455 -3.14 -31.49 33.21
N PRO A 456 -2.22 -30.76 32.56
CA PRO A 456 -1.17 -30.04 33.27
C PRO A 456 -1.77 -28.97 34.19
N TYR A 457 -1.05 -28.63 35.26
CA TYR A 457 -1.47 -27.64 36.26
C TYR A 457 -1.72 -26.24 35.70
N THR A 458 -1.14 -25.94 34.53
CA THR A 458 -1.36 -24.70 33.82
C THR A 458 -1.75 -24.99 32.38
N VAL A 459 -2.87 -24.40 31.93
CA VAL A 459 -3.29 -24.36 30.54
C VAL A 459 -3.50 -22.90 30.14
N ALA A 460 -3.34 -22.56 28.86
CA ALA A 460 -3.59 -21.22 28.37
C ALA A 460 -4.67 -21.20 27.30
N TYR A 461 -5.43 -20.11 27.22
CA TYR A 461 -6.48 -19.92 26.23
C TYR A 461 -6.32 -18.59 25.50
N GLN A 462 -6.73 -18.59 24.24
CA GLN A 462 -6.95 -17.40 23.45
C GLN A 462 -8.27 -17.54 22.69
N ILE A 463 -8.87 -16.39 22.40
CA ILE A 463 -10.10 -16.34 21.60
C ILE A 463 -9.91 -15.37 20.44
N TYR A 464 -10.52 -15.69 19.31
CA TYR A 464 -10.57 -14.87 18.11
C TYR A 464 -12.02 -14.55 17.81
N ALA A 465 -12.31 -13.34 17.33
CA ALA A 465 -13.56 -13.03 16.67
C ALA A 465 -13.42 -13.25 15.17
N GLU A 466 -14.48 -13.76 14.53
CA GLU A 466 -14.57 -13.93 13.09
C GLU A 466 -15.89 -13.30 12.61
N ASP A 467 -15.83 -12.54 11.51
CA ASP A 467 -17.02 -11.96 10.88
C ASP A 467 -17.66 -12.93 9.87
N ILE A 468 -18.81 -12.56 9.32
CA ILE A 468 -19.53 -13.32 8.27
C ILE A 468 -18.79 -13.36 6.93
N SER A 469 -17.77 -12.53 6.75
CA SER A 469 -16.89 -12.43 5.58
C SER A 469 -15.61 -13.25 5.74
N TYR A 470 -15.48 -14.00 6.84
CA TYR A 470 -14.35 -14.84 7.23
C TYR A 470 -13.07 -14.08 7.60
N ASN A 471 -13.15 -12.78 7.92
CA ASN A 471 -12.00 -12.06 8.47
C ASN A 471 -11.86 -12.37 9.96
N ARG A 472 -10.64 -12.75 10.38
CA ARG A 472 -10.33 -13.15 11.76
C ARG A 472 -9.55 -12.07 12.48
N SER A 473 -9.98 -11.71 13.70
CA SER A 473 -9.34 -10.73 14.56
C SER A 473 -7.92 -11.14 14.97
N LEU A 474 -7.17 -10.22 15.57
CA LEU A 474 -6.07 -10.59 16.45
C LEU A 474 -6.61 -11.43 17.64
N PRO A 475 -5.80 -12.35 18.21
CA PRO A 475 -6.23 -13.10 19.38
C PRO A 475 -6.41 -12.17 20.58
N SER A 476 -7.24 -12.58 21.53
CA SER A 476 -7.25 -11.98 22.85
C SER A 476 -5.88 -12.08 23.53
N GLU A 477 -5.70 -11.27 24.58
CA GLU A 477 -4.65 -11.50 25.56
C GLU A 477 -4.66 -12.96 26.02
N LYS A 478 -3.46 -13.54 26.14
CA LYS A 478 -3.29 -14.94 26.55
C LYS A 478 -3.72 -15.09 28.00
N LEU A 479 -4.74 -15.91 28.23
CA LEU A 479 -5.24 -16.19 29.58
C LEU A 479 -4.59 -17.48 30.10
N PHE A 480 -3.76 -17.35 31.14
CA PHE A 480 -3.23 -18.51 31.87
C PHE A 480 -4.22 -18.94 32.96
N VAL A 481 -4.59 -20.21 32.93
CA VAL A 481 -5.50 -20.85 33.88
C VAL A 481 -4.69 -21.81 34.74
N ARG A 482 -4.69 -21.56 36.05
CA ARG A 482 -4.10 -22.47 37.04
C ARG A 482 -5.18 -23.41 37.58
N LEU A 483 -4.95 -24.71 37.45
CA LEU A 483 -5.80 -25.76 38.01
C LEU A 483 -5.29 -26.16 39.40
N PRO A 484 -6.15 -26.66 40.30
CA PRO A 484 -5.69 -27.26 41.55
C PRO A 484 -4.74 -28.41 41.26
N ASP A 485 -3.58 -28.42 41.95
CA ASP A 485 -2.66 -29.54 41.91
C ASP A 485 -3.28 -30.76 42.59
N LYS A 486 -3.23 -31.90 41.91
CA LYS A 486 -3.76 -33.19 42.40
C LYS A 486 -2.78 -34.34 42.18
N THR A 487 -1.56 -34.09 41.69
CA THR A 487 -0.59 -35.19 41.48
C THR A 487 0.31 -35.25 42.68
N PRO A 488 0.27 -36.35 43.45
CA PRO A 488 1.24 -36.53 44.51
C PRO A 488 2.67 -36.64 43.97
N PRO A 489 3.68 -36.31 44.79
CA PRO A 489 5.07 -36.61 44.45
C PRO A 489 5.30 -38.11 44.19
N THR A 490 6.38 -38.43 43.49
CA THR A 490 6.85 -39.79 43.28
C THR A 490 7.15 -40.45 44.63
N VAL A 491 6.67 -41.69 44.77
CA VAL A 491 6.85 -42.51 45.97
C VAL A 491 8.35 -42.69 46.28
N PRO A 492 8.82 -42.35 47.49
CA PRO A 492 10.20 -42.58 47.89
C PRO A 492 10.57 -44.07 47.86
N VAL A 493 11.81 -44.39 47.47
CA VAL A 493 12.32 -45.77 47.50
C VAL A 493 13.33 -45.91 48.63
N ILE A 494 13.10 -46.84 49.57
CA ILE A 494 14.05 -47.13 50.64
C ILE A 494 15.31 -47.77 50.05
N THR A 495 16.44 -47.06 50.11
CA THR A 495 17.73 -47.45 49.53
C THR A 495 18.57 -48.29 50.48
N SER A 496 18.46 -48.04 51.80
CA SER A 496 19.14 -48.86 52.79
C SER A 496 18.40 -48.88 54.13
N PHE A 497 18.59 -49.96 54.87
CA PHE A 497 18.02 -50.19 56.19
C PHE A 497 19.06 -50.86 57.08
N GLN A 498 19.34 -50.27 58.25
CA GLN A 498 20.31 -50.79 59.20
C GLN A 498 19.67 -50.91 60.58
N GLN A 499 19.75 -52.10 61.17
CA GLN A 499 19.25 -52.38 62.51
C GLN A 499 20.42 -52.52 63.50
N SER A 500 20.25 -51.99 64.72
CA SER A 500 21.16 -52.20 65.87
C SER A 500 20.41 -52.79 67.06
N LYS A 501 21.07 -52.95 68.23
CA LYS A 501 20.49 -53.56 69.45
C LYS A 501 19.19 -52.89 69.91
N ASN A 502 19.01 -51.59 69.65
CA ASN A 502 17.84 -50.80 70.07
C ASN A 502 17.50 -49.65 69.09
N SER A 503 17.88 -49.74 67.81
CA SER A 503 17.59 -48.69 66.83
C SER A 503 17.46 -49.22 65.40
N ALA A 504 16.78 -48.46 64.55
CA ALA A 504 16.64 -48.73 63.12
C ALA A 504 16.89 -47.44 62.33
N THR A 505 17.82 -47.48 61.37
CA THR A 505 18.12 -46.36 60.46
C THR A 505 17.63 -46.70 59.06
N ILE A 506 16.90 -45.76 58.45
CA ILE A 506 16.28 -45.91 57.14
C ILE A 506 16.78 -44.76 56.25
N ASN A 507 17.19 -45.08 55.03
CA ASN A 507 17.54 -44.09 54.01
C ASN A 507 16.70 -44.33 52.76
N TRP A 508 16.34 -43.25 52.05
CA TRP A 508 15.51 -43.33 50.84
C TRP A 508 16.01 -42.40 49.74
N THR A 509 15.45 -42.54 48.54
CA THR A 509 15.73 -41.67 47.39
C THR A 509 15.13 -40.29 47.57
N LYS A 510 15.82 -39.25 47.12
CA LYS A 510 15.28 -37.88 47.04
C LYS A 510 14.30 -37.77 45.85
N SER A 511 13.08 -37.30 46.10
CA SER A 511 12.12 -36.90 45.06
C SER A 511 12.59 -35.57 44.41
N THR A 512 12.47 -35.44 43.08
CA THR A 512 13.06 -34.33 42.28
C THR A 512 12.05 -33.25 41.89
N GLU A 513 10.80 -33.43 42.27
CA GLU A 513 9.70 -32.53 41.96
C GLU A 513 9.92 -31.15 42.60
N PRO A 514 9.76 -30.04 41.84
CA PRO A 514 10.00 -28.68 42.34
C PRO A 514 9.11 -28.27 43.54
N ASP A 515 7.96 -28.90 43.69
CA ASP A 515 6.94 -28.62 44.71
C ASP A 515 6.99 -29.59 45.90
N LEU A 516 7.98 -30.48 45.97
CA LEU A 516 8.21 -31.37 47.12
C LEU A 516 8.38 -30.55 48.40
N LYS A 517 7.56 -30.84 49.41
CA LYS A 517 7.58 -30.17 50.72
C LYS A 517 8.36 -30.96 51.76
N GLU A 518 7.94 -32.19 52.05
CA GLU A 518 8.53 -33.03 53.11
C GLU A 518 8.26 -34.52 52.88
N PHE A 519 9.10 -35.37 53.50
CA PHE A 519 8.88 -36.80 53.63
C PHE A 519 8.25 -37.11 54.98
N VAL A 520 7.34 -38.09 55.01
CA VAL A 520 6.71 -38.58 56.25
C VAL A 520 7.14 -40.03 56.47
N VAL A 521 7.75 -40.30 57.63
CA VAL A 521 8.17 -41.64 58.04
C VAL A 521 7.09 -42.27 58.90
N TYR A 522 6.63 -43.44 58.47
CA TYR A 522 5.65 -44.25 59.17
C TYR A 522 6.33 -45.43 59.85
N ARG A 523 5.89 -45.73 61.08
CA ARG A 523 6.25 -46.94 61.81
C ARG A 523 5.01 -47.74 62.12
N ARG A 524 5.02 -48.99 61.68
CA ARG A 524 4.00 -49.99 61.97
C ARG A 524 4.52 -50.98 63.00
N THR A 525 3.68 -51.30 63.96
CA THR A 525 3.81 -52.40 64.92
C THR A 525 2.72 -53.42 64.64
N LYS A 526 2.66 -54.52 65.40
CA LYS A 526 1.61 -55.54 65.23
C LYS A 526 0.18 -54.97 65.29
N ASN A 527 -0.04 -53.89 66.04
CA ASN A 527 -1.38 -53.37 66.34
C ASN A 527 -1.69 -52.01 65.72
N ASP A 528 -0.69 -51.29 65.18
CA ASP A 528 -0.87 -49.88 64.81
C ASP A 528 0.20 -49.38 63.82
N THR A 529 -0.18 -48.42 62.96
CA THR A 529 0.72 -47.68 62.05
C THR A 529 0.60 -46.19 62.35
N LYS A 530 1.72 -45.54 62.67
CA LYS A 530 1.75 -44.09 62.95
C LYS A 530 2.79 -43.38 62.10
N ALA A 531 2.47 -42.15 61.68
CA ALA A 531 3.49 -41.19 61.26
C ALA A 531 4.32 -40.81 62.50
N ILE A 532 5.61 -41.13 62.49
CA ILE A 532 6.51 -40.91 63.64
C ILE A 532 7.49 -39.77 63.43
N TYR A 533 7.71 -39.37 62.18
CA TYR A 533 8.66 -38.31 61.86
C TYR A 533 8.35 -37.64 60.52
N LYS A 534 8.69 -36.36 60.40
CA LYS A 534 8.60 -35.57 59.17
C LYS A 534 9.93 -34.88 58.92
N THR A 535 10.43 -34.90 57.69
CA THR A 535 11.74 -34.33 57.37
C THR A 535 11.90 -33.96 55.90
N THR A 536 12.80 -33.03 55.62
CA THR A 536 13.26 -32.71 54.26
C THR A 536 14.53 -33.47 53.87
N THR A 537 15.17 -34.15 54.83
CA THR A 537 16.32 -35.03 54.60
C THR A 537 15.87 -36.42 54.11
N THR A 538 16.80 -37.21 53.59
CA THR A 538 16.51 -38.56 53.06
C THR A 538 16.95 -39.69 54.01
N THR A 539 17.01 -39.40 55.31
CA THR A 539 17.46 -40.33 56.34
C THR A 539 16.74 -40.08 57.66
N PHE A 540 16.46 -41.17 58.38
CA PHE A 540 15.90 -41.13 59.72
C PHE A 540 16.40 -42.32 60.55
N THR A 541 16.69 -42.07 61.83
CA THR A 541 17.05 -43.11 62.80
C THR A 541 16.04 -43.13 63.94
N ASP A 542 15.28 -44.22 64.03
CA ASP A 542 14.43 -44.52 65.19
C ASP A 542 15.29 -45.13 66.29
N LYS A 543 15.32 -44.49 67.47
CA LYS A 543 16.19 -44.87 68.61
C LYS A 543 15.34 -45.38 69.77
N GLU A 544 15.99 -46.06 70.73
CA GLU A 544 15.37 -46.52 71.98
C GLU A 544 14.21 -47.50 71.75
N LEU A 545 14.31 -48.32 70.70
CA LEU A 545 13.31 -49.34 70.37
C LEU A 545 13.31 -50.45 71.44
N SER A 546 12.13 -50.76 71.95
CA SER A 546 11.89 -51.91 72.84
C SER A 546 11.84 -53.22 72.04
N ALA A 547 11.98 -54.36 72.73
CA ALA A 547 11.86 -55.67 72.11
C ALA A 547 10.52 -55.82 71.37
N GLY A 548 10.56 -56.26 70.11
CA GLY A 548 9.38 -56.32 69.24
C GLY A 548 9.70 -56.22 67.74
N GLU A 549 8.65 -56.31 66.93
CA GLU A 549 8.71 -56.18 65.47
C GLU A 549 8.19 -54.81 65.02
N TYR A 550 8.95 -54.16 64.14
CA TYR A 550 8.64 -52.86 63.59
C TYR A 550 8.79 -52.89 62.06
N TRP A 551 7.85 -52.27 61.34
CA TRP A 551 7.95 -52.04 59.91
C TRP A 551 7.97 -50.55 59.62
N TYR A 552 8.80 -50.12 58.68
CA TYR A 552 8.95 -48.74 58.30
C TYR A 552 8.66 -48.51 56.83
N SER A 553 7.93 -47.44 56.54
CA SER A 553 7.65 -46.94 55.19
C SER A 553 7.72 -45.42 55.15
N VAL A 554 7.90 -44.86 53.97
CA VAL A 554 8.07 -43.42 53.75
C VAL A 554 7.14 -42.94 52.64
N THR A 555 6.49 -41.80 52.84
CA THR A 555 5.75 -41.07 51.80
C THR A 555 6.43 -39.74 51.51
N ALA A 556 6.10 -39.13 50.37
CA ALA A 556 6.45 -37.76 50.05
C ALA A 556 5.18 -36.91 49.94
N THR A 557 5.25 -35.67 50.43
CA THR A 557 4.15 -34.70 50.35
C THR A 557 4.60 -33.46 49.59
N ASP A 558 3.72 -32.93 48.75
CA ASP A 558 3.97 -31.66 48.05
C ASP A 558 3.52 -30.43 48.86
N SER A 559 3.77 -29.24 48.31
CA SER A 559 3.37 -27.96 48.88
C SER A 559 1.86 -27.71 48.93
N THR A 560 1.08 -28.45 48.13
CA THR A 560 -0.39 -28.36 48.05
C THR A 560 -1.12 -29.39 48.92
N GLY A 561 -0.37 -30.31 49.53
CA GLY A 561 -0.86 -31.32 50.46
C GLY A 561 -1.15 -32.69 49.84
N ASN A 562 -0.78 -32.95 48.58
CA ASN A 562 -0.92 -34.29 48.03
C ASN A 562 0.19 -35.19 48.59
N GLU A 563 -0.20 -36.35 49.11
CA GLU A 563 0.71 -37.34 49.69
C GLU A 563 0.81 -38.56 48.78
N SER A 564 2.04 -39.02 48.52
CA SER A 564 2.30 -40.24 47.75
C SER A 564 1.75 -41.47 48.48
N THR A 565 1.58 -42.58 47.77
CA THR A 565 1.43 -43.87 48.46
C THR A 565 2.71 -44.20 49.25
N HIS A 566 2.60 -45.10 50.23
CA HIS A 566 3.74 -45.55 51.04
C HIS A 566 4.78 -46.29 50.18
N SER A 567 6.06 -46.10 50.49
CA SER A 567 7.14 -46.93 49.98
C SER A 567 6.95 -48.41 50.35
N GLY A 568 7.71 -49.31 49.70
CA GLY A 568 7.87 -50.67 50.20
C GLY A 568 8.40 -50.68 51.64
N GLU A 569 7.95 -51.62 52.46
CA GLU A 569 8.31 -51.67 53.89
C GLU A 569 9.71 -52.29 54.12
N ARG A 570 10.32 -51.92 55.25
CA ARG A 570 11.47 -52.63 55.84
C ARG A 570 11.20 -52.97 57.29
N SER A 571 11.57 -54.18 57.70
CA SER A 571 11.30 -54.69 59.05
C SER A 571 12.56 -54.68 59.93
N ALA A 572 12.40 -54.34 61.20
CA ALA A 572 13.38 -54.56 62.27
C ALA A 572 12.78 -55.42 63.38
N THR A 573 13.57 -56.36 63.90
CA THR A 573 13.19 -57.24 65.03
C THR A 573 14.16 -57.06 66.18
N ILE A 574 13.74 -56.38 67.24
CA ILE A 574 14.55 -56.15 68.44
C ILE A 574 14.36 -57.34 69.40
N LEU A 575 15.45 -58.06 69.69
CA LEU A 575 15.45 -59.24 70.56
C LEU A 575 15.59 -58.88 72.05
N SER A 576 14.93 -59.65 72.91
CA SER A 576 15.15 -59.60 74.37
C SER A 576 16.51 -60.22 74.75
N SER A 577 17.22 -59.61 75.71
CA SER A 577 18.53 -60.10 76.19
C SER A 577 18.38 -61.39 77.02
N ILE A 578 19.25 -62.39 76.85
CA ILE A 578 19.28 -63.64 77.64
C ILE A 578 20.46 -63.61 78.62
N ILE A 579 20.24 -63.94 79.91
CA ILE A 579 21.28 -64.01 80.94
C ILE A 579 21.50 -65.47 81.37
N ALA A 580 22.75 -65.90 81.52
CA ALA A 580 23.11 -67.23 82.05
C ALA A 580 22.81 -67.38 83.55
N PRO A 581 22.51 -68.59 84.07
CA PRO A 581 22.37 -68.84 85.51
C PRO A 581 23.69 -68.64 86.28
N PRO A 582 23.64 -68.53 87.62
CA PRO A 582 24.82 -68.72 88.46
C PRO A 582 25.34 -70.16 88.35
N GLU A 583 26.61 -70.41 88.67
CA GLU A 583 27.23 -71.74 88.54
C GLU A 583 27.71 -72.29 89.88
N GLN A 584 28.04 -73.59 89.94
CA GLN A 584 28.75 -74.23 91.07
C GLN A 584 28.08 -73.99 92.44
N GLY A 585 26.79 -74.30 92.53
CA GLY A 585 26.01 -74.18 93.75
C GLY A 585 26.29 -75.30 94.77
N ASN A 586 26.39 -74.96 96.05
CA ASN A 586 26.53 -75.90 97.15
C ASN A 586 25.65 -75.49 98.34
N ALA A 587 25.18 -76.46 99.12
CA ALA A 587 24.44 -76.26 100.35
C ALA A 587 25.07 -77.07 101.49
N THR A 588 25.38 -76.42 102.60
CA THR A 588 26.00 -77.06 103.78
C THR A 588 25.27 -76.65 105.05
N GLU A 589 25.13 -77.55 106.01
CA GLU A 589 24.56 -77.22 107.31
C GLU A 589 25.65 -76.78 108.28
N LYS A 590 25.35 -75.73 109.04
CA LYS A 590 26.19 -75.23 110.12
C LYS A 590 25.34 -74.58 111.20
N ASN A 591 25.45 -75.10 112.43
CA ASN A 591 24.77 -74.60 113.63
C ASN A 591 23.24 -74.49 113.47
N GLY A 592 22.60 -75.50 112.87
CA GLY A 592 21.15 -75.57 112.65
C GLY A 592 20.64 -74.72 111.48
N ASN A 593 21.51 -74.19 110.61
CA ASN A 593 21.13 -73.37 109.45
C ASN A 593 21.74 -73.93 108.15
N ILE A 594 21.06 -73.75 107.02
CA ILE A 594 21.56 -74.15 105.69
C ILE A 594 22.26 -72.96 105.05
N ILE A 595 23.54 -73.11 104.71
CA ILE A 595 24.35 -72.11 104.02
C ILE A 595 24.47 -72.51 102.55
N LEU A 596 23.90 -71.68 101.68
CA LEU A 596 24.00 -71.76 100.22
C LEU A 596 25.18 -70.92 99.73
N SER A 597 25.94 -71.44 98.78
CA SER A 597 27.01 -70.72 98.09
C SER A 597 27.01 -71.02 96.59
N TRP A 598 27.28 -70.04 95.74
CA TRP A 598 27.36 -70.18 94.29
C TRP A 598 28.45 -69.29 93.68
N LYS A 599 28.89 -69.60 92.47
CA LYS A 599 29.80 -68.77 91.68
C LYS A 599 29.01 -67.70 90.92
N PRO A 600 29.46 -66.42 90.91
CA PRO A 600 28.79 -65.36 90.17
C PRO A 600 28.65 -65.66 88.67
N THR A 601 27.56 -65.22 88.06
CA THR A 601 27.37 -65.21 86.61
C THR A 601 28.31 -64.18 85.97
N PRO A 602 29.17 -64.57 85.00
CA PRO A 602 30.11 -63.65 84.35
C PRO A 602 29.42 -62.80 83.28
N SER A 603 28.50 -61.91 83.70
CA SER A 603 27.81 -60.95 82.81
C SER A 603 27.73 -59.58 83.46
N THR A 604 28.04 -58.52 82.68
CA THR A 604 27.93 -57.12 83.12
C THR A 604 26.49 -56.68 83.33
N ASP A 605 25.54 -57.37 82.71
CA ASP A 605 24.12 -57.03 82.72
C ASP A 605 23.42 -57.51 84.01
N VAL A 606 24.09 -58.37 84.81
CA VAL A 606 23.57 -58.90 86.08
C VAL A 606 23.60 -57.82 87.16
N SER A 607 22.42 -57.52 87.72
CA SER A 607 22.23 -56.59 88.83
C SER A 607 22.20 -57.30 90.19
N GLY A 608 21.72 -58.54 90.23
CA GLY A 608 21.61 -59.31 91.47
C GLY A 608 21.24 -60.77 91.29
N TYR A 609 21.04 -61.47 92.40
CA TYR A 609 20.54 -62.85 92.43
C TYR A 609 19.28 -62.96 93.29
N SER A 610 18.28 -63.69 92.80
CA SER A 610 17.10 -64.07 93.58
C SER A 610 17.24 -65.53 94.03
N VAL A 611 17.10 -65.78 95.32
CA VAL A 611 17.15 -67.09 95.97
C VAL A 611 15.73 -67.53 96.31
N TRP A 612 15.38 -68.76 95.95
CA TRP A 612 14.08 -69.38 96.14
C TRP A 612 14.25 -70.76 96.78
N ILE A 613 13.25 -71.23 97.54
CA ILE A 613 13.18 -72.58 98.13
C ILE A 613 11.95 -73.32 97.61
N GLU A 614 12.05 -74.64 97.45
CA GLU A 614 10.92 -75.51 97.15
C GLU A 614 10.15 -75.88 98.42
N TYR A 615 8.85 -75.56 98.45
CA TYR A 615 7.94 -75.93 99.53
C TYR A 615 6.64 -76.47 98.96
N ASN A 616 6.28 -77.72 99.28
CA ASN A 616 5.08 -78.41 98.78
C ASN A 616 4.91 -78.33 97.24
N GLY A 617 6.01 -78.50 96.49
CA GLY A 617 6.02 -78.45 95.03
C GLY A 617 5.89 -77.05 94.41
N LYS A 618 5.99 -75.97 95.21
CA LYS A 618 6.04 -74.58 94.74
C LYS A 618 7.34 -73.91 95.14
N GLN A 619 7.86 -73.03 94.28
CA GLN A 619 9.02 -72.21 94.58
C GLN A 619 8.58 -70.95 95.31
N VAL A 620 9.17 -70.69 96.48
CA VAL A 620 8.91 -69.51 97.32
C VAL A 620 10.17 -68.67 97.37
N SER A 621 10.08 -67.38 97.05
CA SER A 621 11.22 -66.47 97.11
C SER A 621 11.61 -66.23 98.56
N ILE A 622 12.90 -66.35 98.86
CA ILE A 622 13.45 -66.16 100.20
C ILE A 622 14.21 -64.85 100.29
N LYS A 623 14.98 -64.49 99.25
CA LYS A 623 15.81 -63.28 99.27
C LYS A 623 16.28 -62.86 97.88
N GLU A 624 16.37 -61.56 97.65
CA GLU A 624 17.17 -60.97 96.58
C GLU A 624 18.45 -60.34 97.14
N THR A 625 19.55 -60.50 96.40
CA THR A 625 20.88 -60.02 96.77
C THR A 625 21.51 -59.23 95.63
N LYS A 626 22.47 -58.34 95.96
CA LYS A 626 23.28 -57.64 94.96
C LYS A 626 24.22 -58.63 94.26
N LYS A 627 24.65 -58.32 93.03
CA LYS A 627 25.54 -59.17 92.22
C LYS A 627 26.87 -59.58 92.89
N THR A 628 27.30 -58.86 93.93
CA THR A 628 28.52 -59.14 94.72
C THR A 628 28.33 -60.20 95.80
N VAL A 629 27.09 -60.59 96.11
CA VAL A 629 26.76 -61.56 97.16
C VAL A 629 26.60 -62.94 96.53
N THR A 630 27.44 -63.88 96.94
CA THR A 630 27.52 -65.25 96.41
C THR A 630 27.13 -66.32 97.42
N GLN A 631 26.61 -65.90 98.57
CA GLN A 631 26.20 -66.80 99.64
C GLN A 631 24.91 -66.31 100.30
N HIS A 632 24.10 -67.24 100.79
CA HIS A 632 22.89 -66.97 101.56
C HIS A 632 22.74 -67.99 102.69
N THR A 633 22.35 -67.54 103.88
CA THR A 633 22.07 -68.42 105.01
C THR A 633 20.56 -68.48 105.24
N ASP A 634 19.99 -69.66 105.04
CA ASP A 634 18.62 -69.96 105.40
C ASP A 634 18.55 -70.49 106.83
N LYS A 635 17.82 -69.75 107.68
CA LYS A 635 17.66 -70.04 109.11
C LYS A 635 16.30 -70.64 109.48
N LEU A 636 15.40 -70.78 108.51
CA LEU A 636 14.00 -71.13 108.75
C LEU A 636 13.68 -72.58 108.33
N SER A 637 14.56 -73.19 107.53
CA SER A 637 14.34 -74.53 107.00
C SER A 637 14.68 -75.63 107.99
N ASP A 638 13.86 -76.68 107.98
CA ASP A 638 14.07 -77.92 108.75
C ASP A 638 15.29 -78.67 108.20
N THR A 639 16.39 -78.64 108.96
CA THR A 639 17.67 -79.29 108.59
C THR A 639 17.63 -80.82 108.67
N THR A 640 16.53 -81.40 109.18
CA THR A 640 16.34 -82.86 109.21
C THR A 640 15.74 -83.42 107.92
N LYS A 641 15.37 -82.55 106.98
CA LYS A 641 14.75 -82.92 105.69
C LYS A 641 15.60 -82.46 104.51
N GLU A 642 15.43 -83.14 103.38
CA GLU A 642 15.98 -82.65 102.12
C GLU A 642 15.29 -81.35 101.71
N GLN A 643 16.08 -80.39 101.23
CA GLN A 643 15.59 -79.09 100.76
C GLN A 643 16.17 -78.79 99.38
N THR A 644 15.34 -78.27 98.48
CA THR A 644 15.76 -77.82 97.15
C THR A 644 15.68 -76.30 97.06
N TYR A 645 16.76 -75.67 96.62
CA TYR A 645 16.89 -74.24 96.41
C TYR A 645 17.13 -73.91 94.95
N TYR A 646 16.68 -72.73 94.53
CA TYR A 646 16.86 -72.20 93.18
C TYR A 646 17.43 -70.79 93.23
N ILE A 647 18.46 -70.54 92.42
CA ILE A 647 19.11 -69.23 92.36
C ILE A 647 19.09 -68.73 90.92
N ARG A 648 18.51 -67.55 90.69
CA ARG A 648 18.47 -66.89 89.38
C ARG A 648 19.26 -65.59 89.42
N ALA A 649 19.96 -65.26 88.34
CA ALA A 649 20.53 -63.94 88.12
C ALA A 649 19.48 -63.03 87.47
N PHE A 650 19.44 -61.73 87.80
CA PHE A 650 18.50 -60.78 87.19
C PHE A 650 19.17 -59.48 86.71
N THR A 651 18.65 -58.86 85.64
CA THR A 651 19.07 -57.52 85.17
C THR A 651 18.31 -56.38 85.86
N SER A 652 18.77 -55.13 85.67
CA SER A 652 18.03 -53.91 86.03
C SER A 652 16.69 -53.77 85.31
N THR A 653 16.52 -54.46 84.17
CA THR A 653 15.28 -54.52 83.39
C THR A 653 14.34 -55.65 83.83
N GLY A 654 14.68 -56.40 84.89
CA GLY A 654 13.83 -57.46 85.44
C GLY A 654 13.86 -58.78 84.66
N VAL A 655 14.80 -58.97 83.74
CA VAL A 655 15.00 -60.26 83.06
C VAL A 655 15.72 -61.21 84.01
N GLU A 656 15.17 -62.39 84.23
CA GLU A 656 15.79 -63.45 85.05
C GLU A 656 16.44 -64.54 84.19
N SER A 657 17.53 -65.12 84.68
CA SER A 657 18.09 -66.35 84.14
C SER A 657 17.21 -67.56 84.49
N ILE A 658 17.42 -68.68 83.79
CA ILE A 658 17.01 -69.98 84.33
C ILE A 658 17.64 -70.22 85.73
N PRO A 659 17.05 -71.05 86.61
CA PRO A 659 17.58 -71.24 87.96
C PRO A 659 18.74 -72.24 88.03
N LEU A 660 19.77 -71.91 88.80
CA LEU A 660 20.70 -72.88 89.38
C LEU A 660 20.00 -73.63 90.51
N THR A 661 19.89 -74.95 90.41
CA THR A 661 19.27 -75.78 91.46
C THR A 661 20.34 -76.31 92.42
N ILE A 662 20.13 -76.13 93.72
CA ILE A 662 21.01 -76.62 94.79
C ILE A 662 20.18 -77.49 95.73
N ARG A 663 20.65 -78.70 96.04
CA ARG A 663 19.97 -79.60 96.99
C ARG A 663 20.79 -79.75 98.26
N TYR A 664 20.12 -79.61 99.39
CA TYR A 664 20.64 -79.95 100.70
C TYR A 664 20.10 -81.32 101.12
N THR A 665 20.99 -82.23 101.52
CA THR A 665 20.63 -83.53 102.10
C THR A 665 21.23 -83.62 103.51
N PRO A 666 20.42 -83.93 104.55
CA PRO A 666 20.90 -84.07 105.91
C PRO A 666 21.95 -85.19 106.02
N LYS A 667 23.01 -84.97 106.82
CA LYS A 667 23.92 -86.06 107.19
C LYS A 667 23.24 -86.94 108.24
N ARG A 668 23.24 -88.26 108.02
CA ARG A 668 22.69 -89.26 108.96
C ARG A 668 23.40 -89.24 110.31
#